data_AF-A0A9D5S846-F1
#
_entry.id   AF-A0A9D5S846-F1
#
_cell.length_a   1.000
_cell.length_b   1.000
_cell.length_c   1.000
_cell.angle_alpha   90.00
_cell.angle_beta   90.00
_cell.angle_gamma   90.00
#
_symmetry.space_group_name_H-M   'P 1'
#
loop_
_entity.id
_entity.type
_entity.pdbx_description
1 polymer ?
#
loop_
_entity_poly.entity_id
_entity_poly.type
_entity_poly.pdbx_seq_one_letter_code
_entity_poly.pdbx_strand_id
1 'polypeptide(L)'
;MSGLALSVSAQTKAEMEQLRREVTDNLTENILPFWMEKTVDPDGGFYGVVMNNGKAAENADKGAVLNARILWTFSKAYRHYGLESYRQTADRAAEYYITHFIDRKYGGVYWALTSEGVAKNTTKQTYACAFGIYGLAEHFRATGDKRSLEAAIKLYQTLESKVHDKAKLGYIEMFQRDYTRGQQHGVDGHASASKTMNTHIHVLEAYTTLYQVWPNDELKANLKELLGILSSKLYDQKRAHLILYCDDDWNAVGEQEDSYGHDIETSWLMCEAAAVVGDPDLKARVEAQAVKMARTALDEGLDNEGAMRYEKTSKGYSSRISWWPQCETIIGAVNAWQLTGDRRFFDAAVRNWAYVKAHLVDQTHGGWYKDLDEQGKPSPWSPKASEWNCPYHNSRMGYELAERLLYPAVHTEVMAWSNMTGVRLEGELIDFESTLRVGTPGGEMEKSGREKQQKIRYMREGNTQRTITPMHGVEVTQSVTDVDMHTVQLSWKAEAKEDLKEGAYFCMNFSPEYYAKAKIKTSGRKAVIESPERKITLTFDCAVDMFVRDEDGDKVLYVTLLPVLKKETVKELSAVMTVDGKRHHEAAEIVIDASKPGREFAGFGGNFRIQNVAKDPLVIDYCLDKMRVAYGRVEMPWAMWDMQGAEGDHVKRSAEMARRLKQIGMPVIVSCWFPPLWAGTQTTRSDGTARAFALKPSEKDRIYSSLVSYLEFLKNDYGVEADYFSFNESDLGIDVVFTPEEHRDFIKSFGQYLADRGLKTLLLLGDNSDATTFNFIEPALNDLSARPYIGAISFHSWRGCDDATLRKWADAARKINVPLIVGEGSTDAAAHQYPVIFNEPTFALYEINLYVRICAVSQPVSILQWQLTSDYSLLWGEGIFRSEGPLRPTQRFFNLKQLSMTPKDAFAVPVQCNKKNVNTAAFIKPATGESALHIVNNGAACEALVSGLPSNSRMALCYVTNSSRHAETQLLTVDDGKVKVQLPAESFVTLIAQ
;
A
#
# COMPACT_ATOMS: atom_id res chain seq x y z
N MET A 1 -6.20 16.20 -0.51
CA MET A 1 -6.38 17.48 -1.26
C MET A 1 -6.39 17.17 -2.74
N SER A 2 -7.39 17.63 -3.48
CA SER A 2 -7.41 17.62 -4.94
C SER A 2 -6.52 18.77 -5.42
N GLY A 3 -5.31 18.45 -5.88
CA GLY A 3 -4.35 19.44 -6.36
C GLY A 3 -4.91 20.18 -7.57
N LEU A 4 -5.14 21.49 -7.44
CA LEU A 4 -5.09 22.37 -8.59
C LEU A 4 -3.67 22.24 -9.16
N ALA A 5 -3.56 21.57 -10.30
CA ALA A 5 -2.34 21.45 -11.06
C ALA A 5 -1.88 22.86 -11.50
N LEU A 6 -1.13 23.54 -10.64
CA LEU A 6 -0.39 24.74 -11.03
C LEU A 6 0.52 24.35 -12.20
N SER A 7 0.38 25.04 -13.33
CA SER A 7 1.30 24.93 -14.46
C SER A 7 2.66 25.50 -14.03
N VAL A 8 3.54 24.66 -13.53
CA VAL A 8 4.87 25.02 -13.04
C VAL A 8 5.96 24.76 -14.08
N SER A 9 6.99 25.62 -14.13
CA SER A 9 8.11 25.46 -15.05
C SER A 9 8.94 24.20 -14.73
N ALA A 10 9.68 23.68 -15.72
CA ALA A 10 10.58 22.53 -15.50
C ALA A 10 11.62 22.78 -14.39
N GLN A 11 12.12 24.02 -14.29
CA GLN A 11 12.99 24.44 -13.19
C GLN A 11 12.29 24.33 -11.83
N THR A 12 11.05 24.81 -11.72
CA THR A 12 10.27 24.71 -10.48
C THR A 12 10.06 23.25 -10.09
N LYS A 13 9.75 22.36 -11.05
CA LYS A 13 9.61 20.92 -10.79
C LYS A 13 10.90 20.31 -10.24
N ALA A 14 12.06 20.68 -10.78
CA ALA A 14 13.35 20.21 -10.28
C ALA A 14 13.63 20.69 -8.85
N GLU A 15 13.30 21.94 -8.53
CA GLU A 15 13.46 22.51 -7.18
C GLU A 15 12.48 21.89 -6.18
N MET A 16 11.23 21.61 -6.58
CA MET A 16 10.26 20.87 -5.76
C MET A 16 10.79 19.49 -5.42
N GLU A 17 11.27 18.75 -6.41
CA GLU A 17 11.80 17.40 -6.22
C GLU A 17 13.07 17.41 -5.36
N GLN A 18 13.94 18.40 -5.53
CA GLN A 18 15.11 18.56 -4.68
C GLN A 18 14.71 18.82 -3.22
N LEU A 19 13.83 19.80 -2.98
CA LEU A 19 13.36 20.12 -1.62
C LEU A 19 12.68 18.91 -0.98
N ARG A 20 11.78 18.25 -1.72
CA ARG A 20 11.09 17.03 -1.29
C ARG A 20 12.10 15.95 -0.89
N ARG A 21 13.03 15.60 -1.78
CA ARG A 21 14.03 14.56 -1.56
C ARG A 21 14.91 14.85 -0.35
N GLU A 22 15.52 16.03 -0.29
CA GLU A 22 16.43 16.36 0.82
C GLU A 22 15.72 16.33 2.18
N VAL A 23 14.45 16.77 2.23
CA VAL A 23 13.64 16.73 3.45
C VAL A 23 13.24 15.29 3.81
N THR A 24 12.85 14.47 2.82
CA THR A 24 12.51 13.06 3.07
C THR A 24 13.72 12.22 3.45
N ASP A 25 14.88 12.47 2.85
CA ASP A 25 16.13 11.79 3.19
C ASP A 25 16.54 12.17 4.62
N ASN A 26 16.45 13.45 4.99
CA ASN A 26 16.68 13.87 6.38
C ASN A 26 15.70 13.21 7.36
N LEU A 27 14.45 13.02 6.97
CA LEU A 27 13.48 12.31 7.79
C LEU A 27 13.90 10.84 8.01
N THR A 28 14.15 10.10 6.94
CA THR A 28 14.37 8.64 7.01
C THR A 28 15.77 8.25 7.46
N GLU A 29 16.77 9.08 7.20
CA GLU A 29 18.18 8.77 7.47
C GLU A 29 18.74 9.48 8.71
N ASN A 30 18.05 10.51 9.23
CA ASN A 30 18.54 11.28 10.38
C ASN A 30 17.52 11.39 11.53
N ILE A 31 16.27 11.82 11.25
CA ILE A 31 15.27 12.06 12.31
C ILE A 31 14.77 10.73 12.88
N LEU A 32 14.13 9.88 12.08
CA LEU A 32 13.52 8.64 12.58
C LEU A 32 14.54 7.70 13.26
N PRO A 33 15.74 7.47 12.71
CA PRO A 33 16.76 6.63 13.36
C PRO A 33 17.17 7.14 14.74
N PHE A 34 17.37 8.46 14.91
CA PHE A 34 17.73 9.04 16.21
C PHE A 34 16.68 8.69 17.28
N TRP A 35 15.39 8.82 16.96
CA TRP A 35 14.32 8.55 17.90
C TRP A 35 14.19 7.05 18.23
N MET A 36 14.35 6.18 17.23
CA MET A 36 14.31 4.72 17.46
C MET A 36 15.51 4.20 18.26
N GLU A 37 16.69 4.79 18.08
CA GLU A 37 17.92 4.24 18.64
C GLU A 37 18.38 4.92 19.94
N LYS A 38 18.10 6.22 20.11
CA LYS A 38 18.64 7.02 21.24
C LYS A 38 17.61 7.35 22.30
N THR A 39 16.31 7.21 22.01
CA THR A 39 15.25 7.66 22.92
C THR A 39 14.42 6.52 23.52
N VAL A 40 14.60 5.29 23.06
CA VAL A 40 13.90 4.12 23.61
C VAL A 40 14.41 3.82 25.02
N ASP A 41 13.50 3.82 25.98
CA ASP A 41 13.79 3.43 27.36
C ASP A 41 13.53 1.93 27.54
N PRO A 42 14.52 1.09 27.92
CA PRO A 42 14.33 -0.34 28.15
C PRO A 42 13.17 -0.70 29.08
N ASP A 43 12.86 0.14 30.07
CA ASP A 43 11.83 -0.11 31.08
C ASP A 43 10.39 0.19 30.59
N GLY A 44 10.24 0.74 29.39
CA GLY A 44 8.94 1.02 28.78
C GLY A 44 8.82 2.45 28.25
N GLY A 45 8.17 2.61 27.10
CA GLY A 45 8.02 3.91 26.44
C GLY A 45 9.37 4.45 25.97
N PHE A 46 9.58 5.75 26.21
CA PHE A 46 10.75 6.52 25.77
C PHE A 46 11.30 7.36 26.91
N TYR A 47 12.59 7.63 26.89
CA TYR A 47 13.24 8.53 27.84
C TYR A 47 12.65 9.93 27.73
N GLY A 48 12.40 10.56 28.88
CA GLY A 48 11.88 11.92 28.94
C GLY A 48 12.87 12.98 28.47
N VAL A 49 14.18 12.72 28.59
CA VAL A 49 15.24 13.65 28.17
C VAL A 49 16.42 12.90 27.54
N VAL A 50 16.90 13.39 26.39
CA VAL A 50 18.14 12.96 25.74
C VAL A 50 18.97 14.19 25.38
N MET A 51 20.25 14.20 25.76
CA MET A 51 21.16 15.32 25.55
C MET A 51 21.68 15.38 24.11
N ASN A 52 22.33 16.49 23.72
CA ASN A 52 22.85 16.68 22.36
C ASN A 52 23.88 15.63 21.90
N ASN A 53 24.56 14.98 22.83
CA ASN A 53 25.49 13.88 22.53
C ASN A 53 24.80 12.50 22.42
N GLY A 54 23.47 12.44 22.44
CA GLY A 54 22.69 11.22 22.37
C GLY A 54 22.59 10.43 23.68
N LYS A 55 23.09 10.94 24.80
CA LYS A 55 22.95 10.28 26.11
C LYS A 55 21.61 10.61 26.76
N ALA A 56 20.86 9.57 27.13
CA ALA A 56 19.62 9.70 27.89
C ALA A 56 19.89 10.10 29.35
N ALA A 57 19.00 10.90 29.92
CA ALA A 57 18.92 11.10 31.35
C ALA A 57 17.89 10.10 31.90
N GLU A 58 18.37 8.94 32.34
CA GLU A 58 17.53 7.76 32.68
C GLU A 58 16.44 8.04 33.71
N ASN A 59 16.69 8.93 34.68
CA ASN A 59 15.75 9.28 35.74
C ASN A 59 14.87 10.51 35.41
N ALA A 60 14.84 10.94 34.15
CA ALA A 60 14.03 12.09 33.74
C ALA A 60 12.54 11.72 33.69
N ASP A 61 11.70 12.64 34.14
CA ASP A 61 10.25 12.50 34.03
C ASP A 61 9.81 12.36 32.56
N LYS A 62 8.79 11.54 32.34
CA LYS A 62 8.18 11.32 31.03
C LYS A 62 6.90 12.16 30.94
N GLY A 63 6.87 13.17 30.07
CA GLY A 63 5.66 13.96 29.88
C GLY A 63 4.78 13.44 28.74
N ALA A 64 3.50 13.79 28.84
CA ALA A 64 2.46 13.24 27.99
C ALA A 64 2.54 13.76 26.56
N VAL A 65 2.94 15.02 26.37
CA VAL A 65 2.99 15.61 25.03
C VAL A 65 4.08 14.94 24.20
N LEU A 66 5.28 14.75 24.77
CA LEU A 66 6.37 14.08 24.09
C LEU A 66 5.98 12.66 23.64
N ASN A 67 5.42 11.85 24.54
CA ASN A 67 5.06 10.47 24.23
C ASN A 67 3.94 10.37 23.20
N ALA A 68 2.94 11.25 23.26
CA ALA A 68 1.88 11.32 22.24
C ALA A 68 2.40 11.75 20.86
N ARG A 69 3.39 12.66 20.83
CA ARG A 69 4.04 13.10 19.58
C ARG A 69 4.93 12.01 18.97
N ILE A 70 5.65 11.25 19.78
CA ILE A 70 6.40 10.06 19.32
C ILE A 70 5.42 9.03 18.74
N LEU A 71 4.32 8.76 19.44
CA LEU A 71 3.24 7.89 18.96
C LEU A 71 2.73 8.33 17.59
N TRP A 72 2.38 9.60 17.44
CA TRP A 72 1.92 10.13 16.16
C TRP A 72 2.97 9.97 15.05
N THR A 73 4.23 10.35 15.31
CA THR A 73 5.29 10.30 14.29
C THR A 73 5.47 8.89 13.75
N PHE A 74 5.61 7.89 14.62
CA PHE A 74 5.86 6.53 14.15
C PHE A 74 4.61 5.86 13.57
N SER A 75 3.41 6.28 13.99
CA SER A 75 2.16 5.87 13.33
C SER A 75 2.11 6.38 11.89
N LYS A 76 2.39 7.68 11.69
CA LYS A 76 2.47 8.31 10.37
C LYS A 76 3.59 7.70 9.51
N ALA A 77 4.75 7.40 10.11
CA ALA A 77 5.87 6.71 9.46
C ALA A 77 5.48 5.35 8.92
N TYR A 78 4.81 4.52 9.73
CA TYR A 78 4.34 3.21 9.30
C TYR A 78 3.31 3.33 8.17
N ARG A 79 2.37 4.26 8.27
CA ARG A 79 1.36 4.49 7.24
C ARG A 79 1.97 4.88 5.88
N HIS A 80 3.06 5.66 5.91
CA HIS A 80 3.73 6.16 4.71
C HIS A 80 4.76 5.18 4.11
N TYR A 81 5.48 4.42 4.94
CA TYR A 81 6.61 3.58 4.49
C TYR A 81 6.40 2.07 4.67
N GLY A 82 5.38 1.66 5.42
CA GLY A 82 5.05 0.25 5.64
C GLY A 82 6.07 -0.55 6.46
N LEU A 83 7.12 0.08 7.00
CA LEU A 83 8.18 -0.62 7.73
C LEU A 83 7.72 -1.08 9.12
N GLU A 84 7.93 -2.36 9.42
CA GLU A 84 7.49 -2.96 10.69
C GLU A 84 8.20 -2.36 11.91
N SER A 85 9.46 -1.93 11.77
CA SER A 85 10.19 -1.28 12.85
C SER A 85 9.54 0.06 13.26
N TYR A 86 8.91 0.78 12.34
CA TYR A 86 8.09 1.95 12.65
C TYR A 86 6.79 1.55 13.35
N ARG A 87 6.12 0.49 12.90
CA ARG A 87 4.92 -0.05 13.58
C ARG A 87 5.23 -0.45 15.01
N GLN A 88 6.30 -1.21 15.25
CA GLN A 88 6.71 -1.64 16.59
C GLN A 88 6.98 -0.46 17.53
N THR A 89 7.59 0.60 16.99
CA THR A 89 7.85 1.84 17.73
C THR A 89 6.56 2.58 18.06
N ALA A 90 5.60 2.61 17.13
CA ALA A 90 4.27 3.17 17.33
C ALA A 90 3.44 2.36 18.35
N ASP A 91 3.39 1.03 18.22
CA ASP A 91 2.72 0.11 19.14
C ASP A 91 3.29 0.25 20.56
N ARG A 92 4.61 0.38 20.70
CA ARG A 92 5.28 0.65 21.99
C ARG A 92 4.79 1.95 22.62
N ALA A 93 4.74 3.03 21.83
CA ALA A 93 4.28 4.32 22.30
C ALA A 93 2.80 4.27 22.70
N ALA A 94 1.96 3.61 21.91
CA ALA A 94 0.52 3.48 22.14
C ALA A 94 0.23 2.72 23.43
N GLU A 95 0.89 1.57 23.62
CA GLU A 95 0.71 0.74 24.81
C GLU A 95 1.12 1.49 26.08
N TYR A 96 2.28 2.15 26.06
CA TYR A 96 2.74 2.94 27.22
C TYR A 96 1.79 4.11 27.51
N TYR A 97 1.29 4.79 26.47
CA TYR A 97 0.38 5.92 26.61
C TYR A 97 -0.96 5.52 27.23
N ILE A 98 -1.59 4.47 26.68
CA ILE A 98 -2.87 3.96 27.18
C ILE A 98 -2.75 3.44 28.61
N THR A 99 -1.63 2.76 28.92
CA THR A 99 -1.46 2.11 30.22
C THR A 99 -1.11 3.09 31.34
N HIS A 100 -0.22 4.06 31.09
CA HIS A 100 0.34 4.91 32.15
C HIS A 100 -0.14 6.37 32.15
N PHE A 101 -0.38 6.97 30.98
CA PHE A 101 -0.76 8.39 30.91
C PHE A 101 -2.26 8.62 31.09
N ILE A 102 -3.11 7.71 30.63
CA ILE A 102 -4.58 7.86 30.77
C ILE A 102 -5.01 7.60 32.23
N ASP A 103 -5.66 8.59 32.83
CA ASP A 103 -6.18 8.49 34.20
C ASP A 103 -7.50 7.74 34.21
N ARG A 104 -7.45 6.46 34.60
CA ARG A 104 -8.63 5.58 34.66
C ARG A 104 -9.70 6.04 35.66
N LYS A 105 -9.36 6.90 36.62
CA LYS A 105 -10.32 7.35 37.66
C LYS A 105 -11.11 8.57 37.20
N TYR A 106 -10.43 9.60 36.69
CA TYR A 106 -11.06 10.87 36.33
C TYR A 106 -11.19 11.11 34.83
N GLY A 107 -10.60 10.27 33.98
CA GLY A 107 -10.48 10.54 32.54
C GLY A 107 -9.38 11.56 32.23
N GLY A 108 -9.17 11.78 30.94
CA GLY A 108 -8.05 12.59 30.44
C GLY A 108 -6.70 11.95 30.71
N VAL A 109 -5.64 12.74 30.59
CA VAL A 109 -4.25 12.29 30.76
C VAL A 109 -3.58 13.00 31.94
N TYR A 110 -2.63 12.34 32.59
CA TYR A 110 -1.68 13.02 33.48
C TYR A 110 -0.75 13.89 32.65
N TRP A 111 -0.26 14.99 33.23
CA TRP A 111 0.72 15.84 32.56
C TRP A 111 2.08 15.17 32.45
N ALA A 112 2.55 14.54 33.54
CA ALA A 112 3.84 13.87 33.57
C ALA A 112 3.88 12.69 34.53
N LEU A 113 4.74 11.73 34.20
CA LEU A 113 5.07 10.54 34.97
C LEU A 113 6.53 10.62 35.44
N THR A 114 6.87 9.88 36.49
CA THR A 114 8.27 9.57 36.80
C THR A 114 8.87 8.65 35.71
N SER A 115 10.18 8.43 35.74
CA SER A 115 10.88 7.47 34.87
C SER A 115 10.25 6.07 34.93
N GLU A 116 9.77 5.65 36.10
CA GLU A 116 9.14 4.34 36.35
C GLU A 116 7.67 4.27 35.92
N GLY A 117 7.12 5.33 35.31
CA GLY A 117 5.74 5.36 34.83
C GLY A 117 4.69 5.60 35.92
N VAL A 118 5.08 6.19 37.05
CA VAL A 118 4.15 6.60 38.13
C VAL A 118 3.70 8.04 37.91
N ALA A 119 2.40 8.31 38.07
CA ALA A 119 1.87 9.66 37.91
C ALA A 119 2.53 10.66 38.88
N LYS A 120 3.22 11.67 38.33
CA LYS A 120 3.96 12.69 39.09
C LYS A 120 3.22 14.03 39.09
N ASN A 121 2.94 14.55 37.90
CA ASN A 121 2.12 15.74 37.74
C ASN A 121 0.74 15.32 37.21
N THR A 122 -0.26 15.46 38.07
CA THR A 122 -1.62 14.98 37.80
C THR A 122 -2.59 16.06 37.37
N THR A 123 -2.12 17.28 37.13
CA THR A 123 -2.94 18.33 36.52
C THR A 123 -3.42 17.89 35.14
N LYS A 124 -4.60 18.38 34.74
CA LYS A 124 -5.22 18.07 33.45
C LYS A 124 -5.01 19.25 32.53
N GLN A 125 -4.10 19.08 31.59
CA GLN A 125 -3.88 20.04 30.51
C GLN A 125 -4.66 19.59 29.27
N THR A 126 -5.51 20.46 28.77
CA THR A 126 -6.26 20.23 27.53
C THR A 126 -5.33 19.97 26.36
N TYR A 127 -4.21 20.70 26.33
CA TYR A 127 -3.12 20.50 25.37
C TYR A 127 -2.61 19.05 25.32
N ALA A 128 -2.27 18.46 26.48
CA ALA A 128 -1.78 17.09 26.55
C ALA A 128 -2.86 16.08 26.11
N CYS A 129 -4.12 16.33 26.48
CA CYS A 129 -5.23 15.48 26.08
C CYS A 129 -5.47 15.54 24.57
N ALA A 130 -5.35 16.72 23.93
CA ALA A 130 -5.44 16.89 22.49
C ALA A 130 -4.37 16.08 21.76
N PHE A 131 -3.10 16.16 22.18
CA PHE A 131 -2.04 15.32 21.60
C PHE A 131 -2.29 13.83 21.79
N GLY A 132 -2.83 13.41 22.95
CA GLY A 132 -3.26 12.03 23.18
C GLY A 132 -4.28 11.56 22.14
N ILE A 133 -5.31 12.36 21.85
CA ILE A 133 -6.29 12.10 20.79
C ILE A 133 -5.59 11.98 19.44
N TYR A 134 -4.74 12.95 19.10
CA TYR A 134 -4.05 13.02 17.82
C TYR A 134 -3.16 11.80 17.54
N GLY A 135 -2.32 11.41 18.50
CA GLY A 135 -1.44 10.25 18.38
C GLY A 135 -2.21 8.93 18.32
N LEU A 136 -3.22 8.74 19.16
CA LEU A 136 -4.03 7.52 19.18
C LEU A 136 -4.92 7.37 17.93
N ALA A 137 -5.44 8.48 17.40
CA ALA A 137 -6.21 8.48 16.16
C ALA A 137 -5.33 8.12 14.95
N GLU A 138 -4.13 8.69 14.83
CA GLU A 138 -3.18 8.32 13.76
C GLU A 138 -2.70 6.87 13.91
N HIS A 139 -2.52 6.39 15.14
CA HIS A 139 -2.18 4.98 15.39
C HIS A 139 -3.27 4.03 14.88
N PHE A 140 -4.54 4.32 15.17
CA PHE A 140 -5.65 3.56 14.61
C PHE A 140 -5.65 3.64 13.08
N ARG A 141 -5.43 4.82 12.51
CA ARG A 141 -5.39 5.04 11.06
C ARG A 141 -4.30 4.19 10.37
N ALA A 142 -3.17 4.01 11.03
CA ALA A 142 -2.03 3.25 10.53
C ALA A 142 -2.16 1.73 10.74
N THR A 143 -2.83 1.28 11.81
CA THR A 143 -2.75 -0.13 12.25
C THR A 143 -4.09 -0.86 12.31
N GLY A 144 -5.19 -0.12 12.42
CA GLY A 144 -6.52 -0.63 12.75
C GLY A 144 -6.72 -1.03 14.22
N ASP A 145 -5.83 -0.68 15.16
CA ASP A 145 -5.99 -1.02 16.58
C ASP A 145 -7.19 -0.30 17.21
N LYS A 146 -8.29 -1.04 17.39
CA LYS A 146 -9.53 -0.55 18.01
C LYS A 146 -9.32 0.03 19.42
N ARG A 147 -8.34 -0.47 20.20
CA ARG A 147 -8.05 0.07 21.54
C ARG A 147 -7.60 1.52 21.48
N SER A 148 -6.81 1.88 20.46
CA SER A 148 -6.36 3.26 20.26
C SER A 148 -7.52 4.17 19.88
N LEU A 149 -8.40 3.74 18.97
CA LEU A 149 -9.59 4.52 18.60
C LEU A 149 -10.52 4.74 19.80
N GLU A 150 -10.81 3.69 20.57
CA GLU A 150 -11.64 3.80 21.77
C GLU A 150 -11.03 4.74 22.82
N ALA A 151 -9.71 4.70 23.00
CA ALA A 151 -9.00 5.61 23.89
C ALA A 151 -9.09 7.06 23.39
N ALA A 152 -8.88 7.30 22.09
CA ALA A 152 -9.02 8.64 21.49
C ALA A 152 -10.45 9.19 21.65
N ILE A 153 -11.48 8.39 21.40
CA ILE A 153 -12.88 8.78 21.57
C ILE A 153 -13.19 9.10 23.04
N LYS A 154 -12.68 8.31 24.00
CA LYS A 154 -12.87 8.58 25.44
C LYS A 154 -12.19 9.89 25.87
N LEU A 155 -11.01 10.20 25.32
CA LEU A 155 -10.34 11.48 25.56
C LEU A 155 -11.13 12.64 24.97
N TYR A 156 -11.62 12.51 23.72
CA TYR A 156 -12.55 13.48 23.10
C TYR A 156 -13.77 13.73 23.98
N GLN A 157 -14.50 12.67 24.36
CA GLN A 157 -15.68 12.76 25.22
C GLN A 157 -15.37 13.41 26.58
N THR A 158 -14.15 13.21 27.10
CA THR A 158 -13.72 13.87 28.33
C THR A 158 -13.55 15.38 28.13
N LEU A 159 -12.96 15.81 27.00
CA LEU A 159 -12.87 17.23 26.68
C LEU A 159 -14.27 17.85 26.52
N GLU A 160 -15.16 17.21 25.77
CA GLU A 160 -16.51 17.72 25.54
C GLU A 160 -17.38 17.80 26.80
N SER A 161 -17.22 16.85 27.72
CA SER A 161 -18.05 16.80 28.93
C SER A 161 -17.50 17.62 30.09
N LYS A 162 -16.18 17.86 30.16
CA LYS A 162 -15.53 18.47 31.34
C LYS A 162 -14.74 19.73 31.05
N VAL A 163 -14.32 19.96 29.81
CA VAL A 163 -13.38 21.03 29.43
C VAL A 163 -14.05 22.08 28.53
N HIS A 164 -14.91 21.64 27.61
CA HIS A 164 -15.62 22.52 26.68
C HIS A 164 -16.55 23.47 27.44
N ASP A 165 -16.38 24.76 27.22
CA ASP A 165 -17.25 25.79 27.76
C ASP A 165 -18.41 26.01 26.80
N LYS A 166 -19.53 25.33 27.04
CA LYS A 166 -20.71 25.44 26.18
C LYS A 166 -21.36 26.82 26.17
N ALA A 167 -21.09 27.66 27.18
CA ALA A 167 -21.70 28.99 27.28
C ALA A 167 -20.89 30.05 26.53
N LYS A 168 -19.56 29.98 26.60
CA LYS A 168 -18.64 30.94 25.96
C LYS A 168 -17.94 30.40 24.73
N LEU A 169 -18.13 29.12 24.43
CA LEU A 169 -17.43 28.34 23.40
C LEU A 169 -15.94 28.12 23.73
N GLY A 170 -15.32 27.17 23.03
CA GLY A 170 -13.91 26.82 23.20
C GLY A 170 -13.58 26.07 24.48
N TYR A 171 -12.29 25.86 24.71
CA TYR A 171 -11.77 24.90 25.67
C TYR A 171 -10.88 25.57 26.69
N ILE A 172 -11.08 25.20 27.94
CA ILE A 172 -10.29 25.69 29.05
C ILE A 172 -8.92 25.00 29.06
N GLU A 173 -7.86 25.75 29.34
CA GLU A 173 -6.49 25.25 29.27
C GLU A 173 -6.18 24.18 30.34
N MET A 174 -6.38 24.51 31.63
CA MET A 174 -5.92 23.67 32.73
C MET A 174 -6.98 23.43 33.80
N PHE A 175 -6.95 22.21 34.37
CA PHE A 175 -7.65 21.85 35.60
C PHE A 175 -6.76 21.09 36.59
N GLN A 176 -7.22 21.01 37.84
CA GLN A 176 -6.75 20.00 38.79
C GLN A 176 -7.15 18.59 38.31
N ARG A 177 -6.59 17.55 38.95
CA ARG A 177 -6.83 16.15 38.54
C ARG A 177 -8.31 15.77 38.42
N ASP A 178 -9.15 16.32 39.30
CA ASP A 178 -10.59 16.05 39.38
C ASP A 178 -11.45 17.01 38.53
N TYR A 179 -10.84 17.79 37.64
CA TYR A 179 -11.48 18.81 36.81
C TYR A 179 -12.03 20.02 37.56
N THR A 180 -11.59 20.25 38.81
CA THR A 180 -11.82 21.54 39.49
C THR A 180 -10.86 22.62 38.95
N ARG A 181 -11.33 23.87 38.90
CA ARG A 181 -10.50 25.02 38.53
C ARG A 181 -9.57 25.39 39.70
N GLY A 182 -8.28 25.61 39.41
CA GLY A 182 -7.31 26.13 40.38
C GLY A 182 -7.27 27.66 40.43
N GLN A 183 -6.40 28.21 41.29
CA GLN A 183 -6.11 29.66 41.32
C GLN A 183 -5.32 30.14 40.09
N GLN A 184 -4.49 29.27 39.51
CA GLN A 184 -3.80 29.51 38.26
C GLN A 184 -4.65 28.97 37.10
N HIS A 185 -4.90 29.79 36.09
CA HIS A 185 -5.77 29.45 34.97
C HIS A 185 -5.03 28.83 33.77
N GLY A 186 -3.77 29.22 33.56
CA GLY A 186 -2.92 28.75 32.47
C GLY A 186 -1.48 28.50 32.92
N VAL A 187 -0.78 27.60 32.22
CA VAL A 187 0.61 27.18 32.55
C VAL A 187 1.56 27.51 31.42
N ASP A 188 1.07 27.56 30.18
CA ASP A 188 1.82 27.98 29.01
C ASP A 188 1.42 29.41 28.65
N GLY A 189 1.99 30.38 29.37
CA GLY A 189 1.72 31.81 29.18
C GLY A 189 1.39 32.56 30.47
N HIS A 190 0.39 33.44 30.41
CA HIS A 190 -0.04 34.25 31.56
C HIS A 190 -0.92 33.45 32.52
N ALA A 191 -0.67 33.57 33.83
CA ALA A 191 -1.45 32.87 34.86
C ALA A 191 -2.97 33.20 34.85
N SER A 192 -3.35 34.33 34.26
CA SER A 192 -4.73 34.77 34.04
C SER A 192 -5.37 34.27 32.75
N ALA A 193 -4.58 33.72 31.81
CA ALA A 193 -5.09 33.14 30.58
C ALA A 193 -5.77 31.81 30.90
N SER A 194 -7.02 31.67 30.48
CA SER A 194 -7.79 30.43 30.64
C SER A 194 -8.10 29.75 29.31
N LYS A 195 -7.99 30.50 28.20
CA LYS A 195 -8.15 30.03 26.83
C LYS A 195 -6.96 30.55 26.01
N THR A 196 -6.23 29.64 25.38
CA THR A 196 -5.02 29.99 24.61
C THR A 196 -5.10 29.49 23.19
N MET A 197 -4.56 30.26 22.25
CA MET A 197 -4.52 29.87 20.85
C MET A 197 -3.74 28.57 20.67
N ASN A 198 -2.60 28.41 21.35
CA ASN A 198 -1.78 27.20 21.29
C ASN A 198 -2.58 25.94 21.68
N THR A 199 -3.44 26.01 22.70
CA THR A 199 -4.32 24.87 23.03
C THR A 199 -5.36 24.65 21.93
N HIS A 200 -6.02 25.70 21.44
CA HIS A 200 -7.13 25.57 20.49
C HIS A 200 -6.71 25.05 19.12
N ILE A 201 -5.53 25.45 18.62
CA ILE A 201 -4.99 24.94 17.35
C ILE A 201 -4.71 23.43 17.43
N HIS A 202 -4.20 22.93 18.56
CA HIS A 202 -3.95 21.49 18.71
C HIS A 202 -5.21 20.69 19.04
N VAL A 203 -6.23 21.30 19.65
CA VAL A 203 -7.57 20.67 19.69
C VAL A 203 -8.14 20.56 18.28
N LEU A 204 -8.04 21.61 17.46
CA LEU A 204 -8.45 21.58 16.04
C LEU A 204 -7.73 20.46 15.29
N GLU A 205 -6.40 20.38 15.43
CA GLU A 205 -5.59 19.36 14.80
C GLU A 205 -5.98 17.94 15.23
N ALA A 206 -6.09 17.71 16.54
CA ALA A 206 -6.49 16.41 17.09
C ALA A 206 -7.87 15.98 16.59
N TYR A 207 -8.82 16.91 16.57
CA TYR A 207 -10.19 16.65 16.12
C TYR A 207 -10.25 16.42 14.61
N THR A 208 -9.37 17.05 13.84
CA THR A 208 -9.27 16.85 12.39
C THR A 208 -8.86 15.41 12.10
N THR A 209 -7.80 14.91 12.74
CA THR A 209 -7.36 13.51 12.59
C THR A 209 -8.40 12.53 13.13
N LEU A 210 -9.01 12.80 14.29
CA LEU A 210 -10.04 11.93 14.83
C LEU A 210 -11.26 11.84 13.91
N TYR A 211 -11.68 12.96 13.30
CA TYR A 211 -12.84 12.97 12.40
C TYR A 211 -12.58 12.23 11.09
N GLN A 212 -11.34 12.21 10.60
CA GLN A 212 -10.95 11.39 9.44
C GLN A 212 -11.15 9.89 9.68
N VAL A 213 -11.04 9.42 10.93
CA VAL A 213 -11.20 8.01 11.27
C VAL A 213 -12.52 7.69 11.98
N TRP A 214 -13.23 8.70 12.50
CA TRP A 214 -14.51 8.61 13.19
C TRP A 214 -15.39 9.81 12.81
N PRO A 215 -16.11 9.75 11.67
CA PRO A 215 -16.88 10.88 11.13
C PRO A 215 -18.20 11.10 11.88
N ASN A 216 -18.11 11.59 13.11
CA ASN A 216 -19.24 11.88 13.99
C ASN A 216 -19.76 13.32 13.80
N ASP A 217 -21.08 13.50 13.82
CA ASP A 217 -21.72 14.81 13.58
C ASP A 217 -21.41 15.86 14.67
N GLU A 218 -21.31 15.45 15.94
CA GLU A 218 -20.95 16.34 17.05
C GLU A 218 -19.49 16.78 16.92
N LEU A 219 -18.58 15.85 16.62
CA LEU A 219 -17.18 16.18 16.32
C LEU A 219 -17.04 17.13 15.13
N LYS A 220 -17.85 16.95 14.08
CA LYS A 220 -17.90 17.89 12.94
C LYS A 220 -18.35 19.28 13.36
N ALA A 221 -19.36 19.38 14.22
CA ALA A 221 -19.83 20.66 14.75
C ALA A 221 -18.75 21.35 15.58
N ASN A 222 -18.03 20.59 16.40
CA ASN A 222 -16.92 21.11 17.22
C ASN A 222 -15.74 21.61 16.36
N LEU A 223 -15.43 20.93 15.26
CA LEU A 223 -14.46 21.41 14.27
C LEU A 223 -14.88 22.74 13.64
N LYS A 224 -16.17 22.89 13.29
CA LYS A 224 -16.70 24.17 12.77
C LYS A 224 -16.62 25.28 13.83
N GLU A 225 -16.88 24.97 15.10
CA GLU A 225 -16.73 25.91 16.21
C GLU A 225 -15.27 26.36 16.35
N LEU A 226 -14.32 25.43 16.41
CA LEU A 226 -12.88 25.72 16.51
C LEU A 226 -12.37 26.57 15.35
N LEU A 227 -12.76 26.25 14.12
CA LEU A 227 -12.46 27.08 12.94
C LEU A 227 -13.05 28.48 13.08
N GLY A 228 -14.28 28.60 13.58
CA GLY A 228 -14.92 29.89 13.85
C GLY A 228 -14.17 30.71 14.90
N ILE A 229 -13.71 30.07 15.98
CA ILE A 229 -12.92 30.70 17.05
C ILE A 229 -11.57 31.20 16.49
N LEU A 230 -10.82 30.34 15.79
CA LEU A 230 -9.53 30.69 15.18
C LEU A 230 -9.65 31.75 14.08
N SER A 231 -10.81 31.85 13.42
CA SER A 231 -11.07 32.88 12.41
C SER A 231 -11.49 34.24 13.00
N SER A 232 -11.89 34.29 14.28
CA SER A 232 -12.52 35.48 14.86
C SER A 232 -12.04 35.85 16.26
N LYS A 233 -12.19 34.97 17.24
CA LYS A 233 -11.85 35.23 18.65
C LYS A 233 -10.35 35.26 18.90
N LEU A 234 -9.61 34.43 18.18
CA LEU A 234 -8.16 34.29 18.31
C LEU A 234 -7.39 34.93 17.15
N TYR A 235 -8.02 35.80 16.37
CA TYR A 235 -7.40 36.43 15.20
C TYR A 235 -7.68 37.93 15.13
N ASP A 236 -6.62 38.73 15.08
CA ASP A 236 -6.70 40.16 14.86
C ASP A 236 -6.77 40.46 13.36
N GLN A 237 -7.98 40.75 12.87
CA GLN A 237 -8.22 41.05 11.45
C GLN A 237 -7.42 42.24 10.90
N LYS A 238 -7.04 43.21 11.77
CA LYS A 238 -6.31 44.41 11.35
C LYS A 238 -4.82 44.12 11.19
N ARG A 239 -4.23 43.45 12.17
CA ARG A 239 -2.80 43.11 12.18
C ARG A 239 -2.48 41.83 11.39
N ALA A 240 -3.49 40.99 11.16
CA ALA A 240 -3.36 39.67 10.56
C ALA A 240 -2.49 38.69 11.37
N HIS A 241 -2.43 38.87 12.69
CA HIS A 241 -1.76 38.01 13.66
C HIS A 241 -2.78 37.35 14.59
N LEU A 242 -2.38 36.22 15.18
CA LEU A 242 -3.15 35.54 16.20
C LEU A 242 -3.15 36.29 17.53
N ILE A 243 -4.21 36.11 18.30
CA ILE A 243 -4.31 36.55 19.69
C ILE A 243 -3.96 35.34 20.56
N LEU A 244 -2.85 35.38 21.28
CA LEU A 244 -2.28 34.18 21.91
C LEU A 244 -3.01 33.77 23.20
N TYR A 245 -3.38 34.74 24.03
CA TYR A 245 -3.86 34.51 25.40
C TYR A 245 -5.15 35.27 25.66
N CYS A 246 -6.18 34.56 26.16
CA CYS A 246 -7.48 35.13 26.49
C CYS A 246 -7.96 34.70 27.89
N ASP A 247 -8.81 35.53 28.49
CA ASP A 247 -9.64 35.15 29.64
C ASP A 247 -10.86 34.28 29.21
N ASP A 248 -11.73 33.94 30.17
CA ASP A 248 -12.91 33.10 29.92
C ASP A 248 -13.91 33.76 28.95
N ASP A 249 -13.86 35.10 28.79
CA ASP A 249 -14.76 35.90 27.97
C ASP A 249 -14.15 36.27 26.59
N TRP A 250 -13.00 35.68 26.24
CA TRP A 250 -12.23 35.96 25.02
C TRP A 250 -11.63 37.36 24.94
N ASN A 251 -11.44 38.05 26.07
CA ASN A 251 -10.65 39.27 26.09
C ASN A 251 -9.17 38.90 26.10
N ALA A 252 -8.38 39.55 25.26
CA ALA A 252 -6.93 39.38 25.24
C ALA A 252 -6.33 39.78 26.60
N VAL A 253 -5.45 38.93 27.15
CA VAL A 253 -4.74 39.18 28.41
C VAL A 253 -3.23 39.14 28.19
N GLY A 254 -2.49 39.96 28.94
CA GLY A 254 -1.03 40.05 28.80
C GLY A 254 -0.53 41.18 27.90
N GLU A 255 0.76 41.16 27.58
CA GLU A 255 1.34 42.06 26.58
C GLU A 255 0.93 41.60 25.17
N GLN A 256 0.96 42.51 24.19
CA GLN A 256 0.76 42.14 22.79
C GLN A 256 2.01 41.42 22.27
N GLU A 257 1.83 40.19 21.80
CA GLU A 257 2.89 39.30 21.33
C GLU A 257 2.47 38.65 20.01
N ASP A 258 3.33 38.72 19.00
CA ASP A 258 3.13 38.11 17.69
C ASP A 258 4.07 36.90 17.56
N SER A 259 3.52 35.68 17.54
CA SER A 259 4.28 34.44 17.42
C SER A 259 4.22 33.91 15.99
N TYR A 260 5.27 34.19 15.22
CA TYR A 260 5.29 33.91 13.78
C TYR A 260 5.20 32.43 13.45
N GLY A 261 5.79 31.57 14.30
CA GLY A 261 5.68 30.11 14.17
C GLY A 261 4.23 29.63 14.26
N HIS A 262 3.47 30.15 15.23
CA HIS A 262 2.07 29.77 15.38
C HIS A 262 1.17 30.40 14.32
N ASP A 263 1.45 31.63 13.87
CA ASP A 263 0.72 32.25 12.77
C ASP A 263 0.80 31.39 11.50
N ILE A 264 2.02 30.96 11.14
CA ILE A 264 2.22 30.15 9.94
C ILE A 264 1.69 28.72 10.12
N GLU A 265 1.83 28.11 11.30
CA GLU A 265 1.26 26.79 11.61
C GLU A 265 -0.27 26.80 11.51
N THR A 266 -0.92 27.78 12.16
CA THR A 266 -2.38 27.92 12.14
C THR A 266 -2.90 28.14 10.73
N SER A 267 -2.15 28.89 9.90
CA SER A 267 -2.56 29.17 8.53
C SER A 267 -2.85 27.88 7.74
N TRP A 268 -1.99 26.87 7.84
CA TRP A 268 -2.15 25.66 7.04
C TRP A 268 -3.01 24.59 7.73
N LEU A 269 -2.99 24.50 9.06
CA LEU A 269 -3.86 23.57 9.80
C LEU A 269 -5.35 23.91 9.68
N MET A 270 -5.70 25.20 9.64
CA MET A 270 -7.08 25.60 9.37
C MET A 270 -7.54 25.14 7.99
N CYS A 271 -6.67 25.22 6.96
CA CYS A 271 -6.99 24.72 5.62
C CYS A 271 -7.24 23.21 5.62
N GLU A 272 -6.41 22.44 6.34
CA GLU A 272 -6.60 20.98 6.47
C GLU A 272 -7.93 20.65 7.14
N ALA A 273 -8.23 21.27 8.27
CA ALA A 273 -9.48 21.08 9.00
C ALA A 273 -10.71 21.46 8.14
N ALA A 274 -10.66 22.59 7.44
CA ALA A 274 -11.76 23.03 6.56
C ALA A 274 -11.97 22.07 5.38
N ALA A 275 -10.89 21.50 4.82
CA ALA A 275 -10.97 20.49 3.77
C ALA A 275 -11.63 19.19 4.27
N VAL A 276 -11.29 18.76 5.49
CA VAL A 276 -11.88 17.57 6.13
C VAL A 276 -13.36 17.77 6.49
N VAL A 277 -13.75 18.98 6.91
CA VAL A 277 -15.16 19.34 7.15
C VAL A 277 -16.01 19.25 5.88
N GLY A 278 -15.40 19.53 4.71
CA GLY A 278 -16.02 19.38 3.40
C GLY A 278 -17.06 20.44 3.06
N ASP A 279 -16.94 21.64 3.64
CA ASP A 279 -17.83 22.79 3.39
C ASP A 279 -17.11 23.80 2.46
N PRO A 280 -17.51 23.91 1.17
CA PRO A 280 -16.76 24.70 0.19
C PRO A 280 -16.66 26.20 0.53
N ASP A 281 -17.72 26.77 1.10
CA ASP A 281 -17.75 28.19 1.45
C ASP A 281 -16.88 28.49 2.67
N LEU A 282 -16.92 27.60 3.67
CA LEU A 282 -16.00 27.67 4.82
C LEU A 282 -14.55 27.53 4.36
N LYS A 283 -14.27 26.55 3.49
CA LYS A 283 -12.94 26.31 2.95
C LYS A 283 -12.40 27.54 2.23
N ALA A 284 -13.17 28.14 1.32
CA ALA A 284 -12.74 29.34 0.59
C ALA A 284 -12.41 30.53 1.52
N ARG A 285 -13.22 30.75 2.56
CA ARG A 285 -12.97 31.80 3.56
C ARG A 285 -11.70 31.53 4.38
N VAL A 286 -11.53 30.29 4.83
CA VAL A 286 -10.35 29.88 5.61
C VAL A 286 -9.08 29.99 4.78
N GLU A 287 -9.09 29.55 3.52
CA GLU A 287 -7.94 29.65 2.62
C GLU A 287 -7.52 31.11 2.37
N ALA A 288 -8.48 32.02 2.22
CA ALA A 288 -8.18 33.44 2.07
C ALA A 288 -7.51 34.02 3.34
N GLN A 289 -8.00 33.67 4.53
CA GLN A 289 -7.40 34.09 5.80
C GLN A 289 -5.99 33.50 5.97
N ALA A 290 -5.83 32.20 5.69
CA ALA A 290 -4.56 31.49 5.78
C ALA A 290 -3.47 32.15 4.93
N VAL A 291 -3.77 32.49 3.67
CA VAL A 291 -2.84 33.19 2.78
C VAL A 291 -2.43 34.55 3.36
N LYS A 292 -3.36 35.28 3.97
CA LYS A 292 -3.07 36.57 4.61
C LYS A 292 -2.15 36.39 5.82
N MET A 293 -2.43 35.43 6.70
CA MET A 293 -1.60 35.09 7.85
C MET A 293 -0.19 34.67 7.44
N ALA A 294 -0.07 33.74 6.50
CA ALA A 294 1.22 33.25 6.00
C ALA A 294 2.04 34.39 5.37
N ARG A 295 1.41 35.27 4.59
CA ARG A 295 2.08 36.43 4.00
C ARG A 295 2.61 37.38 5.08
N THR A 296 1.77 37.76 6.04
CA THR A 296 2.16 38.67 7.12
C THR A 296 3.26 38.08 8.01
N ALA A 297 3.17 36.79 8.37
CA ALA A 297 4.20 36.12 9.14
C ALA A 297 5.55 36.07 8.40
N LEU A 298 5.54 35.82 7.09
CA LEU A 298 6.76 35.82 6.27
C LEU A 298 7.34 37.22 6.07
N ASP A 299 6.51 38.22 5.81
CA ASP A 299 6.95 39.59 5.56
C ASP A 299 7.57 40.23 6.83
N GLU A 300 7.08 39.87 8.02
CA GLU A 300 7.54 40.44 9.29
C GLU A 300 8.55 39.57 10.06
N GLY A 301 8.45 38.25 9.95
CA GLY A 301 9.15 37.28 10.79
C GLY A 301 10.32 36.56 10.11
N LEU A 302 10.31 36.41 8.78
CA LEU A 302 11.38 35.75 8.05
C LEU A 302 12.55 36.72 7.82
N ASP A 303 13.73 36.39 8.32
CA ASP A 303 14.90 37.24 8.14
C ASP A 303 15.60 37.05 6.77
N ASN A 304 16.65 37.83 6.55
CA ASN A 304 17.41 37.83 5.29
C ASN A 304 18.23 36.54 5.09
N GLU A 305 18.57 35.81 6.15
CA GLU A 305 19.28 34.54 6.09
C GLU A 305 18.32 33.35 5.84
N GLY A 306 17.01 33.60 6.01
CA GLY A 306 15.95 32.62 5.78
C GLY A 306 15.41 32.00 7.07
N ALA A 307 15.84 32.43 8.25
CA ALA A 307 15.31 31.94 9.52
C ALA A 307 14.00 32.65 9.88
N MET A 308 13.03 31.87 10.37
CA MET A 308 11.83 32.41 10.99
C MET A 308 12.16 32.82 12.43
N ARG A 309 11.97 34.10 12.74
CA ARG A 309 12.09 34.62 14.11
C ARG A 309 11.01 34.03 15.00
N TYR A 310 11.32 33.86 16.29
CA TYR A 310 10.41 33.22 17.23
C TYR A 310 9.14 34.04 17.49
N GLU A 311 9.31 35.28 17.96
CA GLU A 311 8.21 36.19 18.28
C GLU A 311 8.67 37.65 18.29
N LYS A 312 7.69 38.56 18.27
CA LYS A 312 7.87 39.99 18.45
C LYS A 312 6.93 40.50 19.54
N THR A 313 7.48 41.25 20.48
CA THR A 313 6.73 41.89 21.57
C THR A 313 6.86 43.41 21.47
N SER A 314 6.25 44.13 22.43
CA SER A 314 6.46 45.57 22.61
C SER A 314 7.94 45.97 22.75
N LYS A 315 8.81 45.02 23.13
CA LYS A 315 10.26 45.20 23.35
C LYS A 315 11.11 44.89 22.11
N GLY A 316 10.48 44.46 21.02
CA GLY A 316 11.16 44.07 19.77
C GLY A 316 11.16 42.55 19.55
N TYR A 317 12.03 42.11 18.64
CA TYR A 317 12.16 40.69 18.27
C TYR A 317 12.91 39.91 19.35
N SER A 318 12.47 38.68 19.60
CA SER A 318 13.24 37.72 20.39
C SER A 318 14.56 37.37 19.69
N SER A 319 15.63 37.20 20.49
CA SER A 319 16.92 36.68 19.99
C SER A 319 16.92 35.16 19.80
N ARG A 320 15.86 34.47 20.25
CA ARG A 320 15.74 33.02 20.15
C ARG A 320 15.42 32.60 18.73
N ILE A 321 16.18 31.62 18.22
CA ILE A 321 15.82 30.84 17.02
C ILE A 321 15.63 29.39 17.45
N SER A 322 14.42 28.88 17.26
CA SER A 322 14.04 27.51 17.61
C SER A 322 13.75 26.69 16.37
N TRP A 323 13.81 25.37 16.49
CA TRP A 323 13.66 24.42 15.40
C TRP A 323 12.21 24.33 14.83
N TRP A 324 11.20 24.36 15.69
CA TRP A 324 9.81 24.08 15.31
C TRP A 324 9.19 25.17 14.41
N PRO A 325 9.41 26.50 14.61
CA PRO A 325 8.87 27.52 13.72
C PRO A 325 9.40 27.38 12.30
N GLN A 326 10.61 26.84 12.13
CA GLN A 326 11.21 26.61 10.82
C GLN A 326 10.44 25.53 10.06
N CYS A 327 10.12 24.42 10.74
CA CYS A 327 9.34 23.33 10.18
C CYS A 327 7.98 23.84 9.67
N GLU A 328 7.27 24.59 10.51
CA GLU A 328 5.95 25.14 10.18
C GLU A 328 6.02 26.22 9.10
N THR A 329 7.10 26.98 9.04
CA THR A 329 7.34 27.97 7.98
C THR A 329 7.42 27.29 6.62
N ILE A 330 8.16 26.19 6.51
CA ILE A 330 8.31 25.45 5.25
C ILE A 330 6.95 24.90 4.79
N ILE A 331 6.17 24.28 5.69
CA ILE A 331 4.84 23.73 5.36
C ILE A 331 3.87 24.85 4.97
N GLY A 332 3.74 25.89 5.80
CA GLY A 332 2.79 26.97 5.57
C GLY A 332 3.10 27.78 4.32
N ALA A 333 4.38 27.99 4.00
CA ALA A 333 4.80 28.63 2.77
C ALA A 333 4.50 27.76 1.53
N VAL A 334 4.76 26.45 1.57
CA VAL A 334 4.35 25.54 0.48
C VAL A 334 2.84 25.52 0.31
N ASN A 335 2.07 25.47 1.40
CA ASN A 335 0.61 25.54 1.36
C ASN A 335 0.12 26.85 0.71
N ALA A 336 0.64 28.00 1.12
CA ALA A 336 0.28 29.30 0.54
C ALA A 336 0.66 29.42 -0.94
N TRP A 337 1.80 28.86 -1.35
CA TRP A 337 2.18 28.74 -2.75
C TRP A 337 1.18 27.90 -3.55
N GLN A 338 0.78 26.74 -3.05
CA GLN A 338 -0.20 25.87 -3.70
C GLN A 338 -1.58 26.54 -3.86
N LEU A 339 -1.99 27.36 -2.89
CA LEU A 339 -3.26 28.09 -2.94
C LEU A 339 -3.25 29.26 -3.94
N THR A 340 -2.09 29.88 -4.19
CA THR A 340 -2.01 31.17 -4.89
C THR A 340 -1.21 31.15 -6.20
N GLY A 341 -0.31 30.19 -6.37
CA GLY A 341 0.71 30.21 -7.43
C GLY A 341 1.81 31.27 -7.23
N ASP A 342 1.80 32.06 -6.14
CA ASP A 342 2.78 33.12 -5.89
C ASP A 342 4.12 32.53 -5.45
N ARG A 343 5.08 32.56 -6.38
CA ARG A 343 6.41 31.92 -6.25
C ARG A 343 7.19 32.38 -5.01
N ARG A 344 6.95 33.59 -4.51
CA ARG A 344 7.64 34.13 -3.31
C ARG A 344 7.48 33.24 -2.08
N PHE A 345 6.33 32.57 -1.94
CA PHE A 345 6.10 31.62 -0.87
C PHE A 345 7.00 30.38 -1.00
N PHE A 346 7.08 29.78 -2.19
CA PHE A 346 7.95 28.63 -2.41
C PHE A 346 9.43 28.98 -2.21
N ASP A 347 9.87 30.16 -2.68
CA ASP A 347 11.24 30.63 -2.45
C ASP A 347 11.55 30.85 -0.96
N ALA A 348 10.55 31.26 -0.15
CA ALA A 348 10.69 31.34 1.30
C ALA A 348 10.89 29.95 1.93
N ALA A 349 10.14 28.93 1.49
CA ALA A 349 10.32 27.55 1.96
C ALA A 349 11.73 27.02 1.63
N VAL A 350 12.21 27.23 0.40
CA VAL A 350 13.55 26.81 -0.04
C VAL A 350 14.65 27.51 0.77
N ARG A 351 14.53 28.83 0.99
CA ARG A 351 15.49 29.59 1.82
C ARG A 351 15.51 29.12 3.26
N ASN A 352 14.34 28.90 3.86
CA ASN A 352 14.25 28.41 5.23
C ASN A 352 14.85 27.01 5.37
N TRP A 353 14.58 26.11 4.43
CA TRP A 353 15.20 24.78 4.42
C TRP A 353 16.73 24.84 4.29
N ALA A 354 17.26 25.75 3.47
CA ALA A 354 18.70 25.96 3.38
C ALA A 354 19.32 26.38 4.73
N TYR A 355 18.65 27.28 5.46
CA TYR A 355 19.05 27.68 6.81
C TYR A 355 19.00 26.52 7.80
N VAL A 356 17.88 25.77 7.82
CA VAL A 356 17.69 24.59 8.68
C VAL A 356 18.81 23.58 8.49
N LYS A 357 19.12 23.21 7.24
CA LYS A 357 20.20 22.25 6.94
C LYS A 357 21.56 22.71 7.44
N ALA A 358 21.84 24.02 7.34
CA ALA A 358 23.13 24.57 7.71
C ALA A 358 23.32 24.69 9.22
N HIS A 359 22.24 24.92 9.99
CA HIS A 359 22.34 25.32 11.40
C HIS A 359 21.69 24.37 12.40
N LEU A 360 20.59 23.70 12.04
CA LEU A 360 19.77 22.92 12.98
C LEU A 360 19.97 21.40 12.86
N VAL A 361 20.27 20.90 11.66
CA VAL A 361 20.48 19.46 11.43
C VAL A 361 21.80 19.01 12.08
N ASP A 362 21.74 17.99 12.94
CA ASP A 362 22.93 17.42 13.56
C ASP A 362 23.38 16.14 12.85
N GLN A 363 24.34 16.29 11.94
CA GLN A 363 24.94 15.17 11.22
C GLN A 363 25.88 14.31 12.09
N THR A 364 26.23 14.74 13.30
CA THR A 364 27.18 14.03 14.17
C THR A 364 26.47 13.02 15.09
N HIS A 365 25.41 13.45 15.77
CA HIS A 365 24.71 12.60 16.75
C HIS A 365 23.28 12.22 16.33
N GLY A 366 22.82 12.70 15.18
CA GLY A 366 21.46 12.47 14.71
C GLY A 366 20.45 13.49 15.24
N GLY A 367 19.31 13.58 14.57
CA GLY A 367 18.23 14.51 14.94
C GLY A 367 18.60 15.99 14.71
N TRP A 368 17.89 16.90 15.38
CA TRP A 368 18.04 18.35 15.21
C TRP A 368 18.29 19.05 16.53
N TYR A 369 19.16 20.06 16.54
CA TYR A 369 19.32 20.94 17.70
C TYR A 369 18.04 21.76 17.94
N LYS A 370 17.68 21.95 19.22
CA LYS A 370 16.43 22.63 19.61
C LYS A 370 16.47 24.13 19.33
N ASP A 371 17.52 24.79 19.80
CA ASP A 371 17.65 26.24 19.82
C ASP A 371 19.08 26.63 19.41
N LEU A 372 19.20 27.76 18.73
CA LEU A 372 20.48 28.40 18.42
C LEU A 372 20.75 29.57 19.38
N ASP A 373 22.02 29.84 19.65
CA ASP A 373 22.47 31.04 20.34
C ASP A 373 22.52 32.26 19.41
N GLU A 374 22.86 33.43 19.96
CA GLU A 374 22.94 34.70 19.22
C GLU A 374 24.03 34.69 18.13
N GLN A 375 24.93 33.72 18.12
CA GLN A 375 25.96 33.53 17.10
C GLN A 375 25.54 32.49 16.05
N GLY A 376 24.29 32.00 16.09
CA GLY A 376 23.75 31.00 15.17
C GLY A 376 24.32 29.60 15.41
N LYS A 377 24.88 29.33 16.60
CA LYS A 377 25.42 28.02 16.97
C LYS A 377 24.43 27.24 17.85
N PRO A 378 24.42 25.90 17.79
CA PRO A 378 23.57 25.10 18.66
C PRO A 378 23.79 25.35 20.16
N SER A 379 22.71 25.57 20.89
CA SER A 379 22.76 25.73 22.35
C SER A 379 23.22 24.42 23.03
N PRO A 380 24.30 24.43 23.83
CA PRO A 380 24.79 23.22 24.51
C PRO A 380 23.89 22.78 25.67
N TRP A 381 23.01 23.66 26.15
CA TRP A 381 22.16 23.44 27.32
C TRP A 381 20.78 22.89 26.97
N SER A 382 20.41 22.94 25.69
CA SER A 382 19.10 22.47 25.23
C SER A 382 19.17 21.00 24.86
N PRO A 383 18.38 20.13 25.50
CA PRO A 383 18.38 18.70 25.17
C PRO A 383 17.76 18.43 23.79
N LYS A 384 18.25 17.36 23.15
CA LYS A 384 17.84 16.87 21.83
C LYS A 384 16.48 16.18 21.85
N ALA A 385 16.12 15.57 22.98
CA ALA A 385 14.75 15.15 23.28
C ALA A 385 14.37 15.71 24.66
N SER A 386 13.18 16.28 24.78
CA SER A 386 12.59 16.74 26.03
C SER A 386 11.09 16.91 25.85
N GLU A 387 10.34 17.28 26.90
CA GLU A 387 8.91 17.57 26.77
C GLU A 387 8.56 18.50 25.60
N TRP A 388 9.44 19.47 25.32
CA TRP A 388 9.27 20.49 24.28
C TRP A 388 10.25 20.34 23.10
N ASN A 389 10.92 19.21 22.97
CA ASN A 389 11.73 18.87 21.79
C ASN A 389 11.46 17.42 21.40
N CYS A 390 10.81 17.23 20.27
CA CYS A 390 10.06 16.01 19.92
C CYS A 390 10.24 15.69 18.43
N PRO A 391 9.87 14.49 17.94
CA PRO A 391 10.02 14.16 16.52
C PRO A 391 8.90 14.74 15.64
N TYR A 392 7.92 15.43 16.22
CA TYR A 392 6.66 15.66 15.54
C TYR A 392 6.73 16.74 14.45
N HIS A 393 7.19 17.97 14.73
CA HIS A 393 7.17 19.06 13.73
C HIS A 393 8.07 18.79 12.52
N ASN A 394 9.30 18.30 12.75
CA ASN A 394 10.25 18.03 11.66
C ASN A 394 9.86 16.78 10.86
N SER A 395 9.32 15.75 11.52
CA SER A 395 8.77 14.60 10.79
C SER A 395 7.51 14.96 10.02
N ARG A 396 6.61 15.77 10.61
CA ARG A 396 5.41 16.29 9.93
C ARG A 396 5.79 17.09 8.70
N MET A 397 6.77 17.98 8.78
CA MET A 397 7.32 18.66 7.60
C MET A 397 7.79 17.64 6.55
N GLY A 398 8.51 16.60 6.97
CA GLY A 398 8.90 15.48 6.12
C GLY A 398 7.74 14.84 5.37
N TYR A 399 6.70 14.41 6.10
CA TYR A 399 5.50 13.79 5.52
C TYR A 399 4.71 14.76 4.64
N GLU A 400 4.50 15.99 5.10
CA GLU A 400 3.74 17.02 4.37
C GLU A 400 4.43 17.36 3.05
N LEU A 401 5.75 17.53 3.01
CA LEU A 401 6.45 17.78 1.74
C LEU A 401 6.48 16.54 0.85
N ALA A 402 6.62 15.34 1.42
CA ALA A 402 6.52 14.09 0.67
C ALA A 402 5.17 13.99 -0.07
N GLU A 403 4.07 14.42 0.56
CA GLU A 403 2.73 14.38 -0.02
C GLU A 403 2.44 15.61 -0.92
N ARG A 404 2.81 16.82 -0.51
CA ARG A 404 2.46 18.09 -1.20
C ARG A 404 3.31 18.39 -2.42
N LEU A 405 4.60 18.05 -2.37
CA LEU A 405 5.53 18.34 -3.46
C LEU A 405 5.69 17.16 -4.42
N LEU A 406 5.05 16.03 -4.13
CA LEU A 406 4.93 14.95 -5.11
C LEU A 406 4.16 15.47 -6.31
N TYR A 407 4.86 15.59 -7.44
CA TYR A 407 4.24 15.93 -8.70
C TYR A 407 3.96 14.62 -9.43
N PRO A 408 2.72 14.09 -9.37
CA PRO A 408 2.43 12.79 -9.97
C PRO A 408 2.67 12.90 -11.47
N ALA A 409 3.65 12.16 -11.97
CA ALA A 409 3.68 11.86 -13.38
C ALA A 409 2.47 10.99 -13.72
N VAL A 410 2.12 10.94 -15.00
CA VAL A 410 1.34 9.81 -15.51
C VAL A 410 1.93 8.49 -15.04
N HIS A 411 1.12 7.45 -15.03
CA HIS A 411 1.60 6.11 -14.71
C HIS A 411 1.41 5.22 -15.93
N THR A 412 2.49 4.94 -16.66
CA THR A 412 2.43 4.05 -17.82
C THR A 412 2.43 2.59 -17.40
N GLU A 413 1.48 1.81 -17.90
CA GLU A 413 1.43 0.38 -17.63
C GLU A 413 2.36 -0.36 -18.58
N VAL A 414 3.58 -0.68 -18.13
CA VAL A 414 4.60 -1.38 -18.92
C VAL A 414 4.77 -2.81 -18.42
N MET A 415 4.58 -3.77 -19.33
CA MET A 415 4.83 -5.18 -19.08
C MET A 415 6.33 -5.51 -19.25
N ALA A 416 6.81 -6.56 -18.58
CA ALA A 416 8.21 -6.97 -18.65
C ALA A 416 8.70 -7.22 -20.09
N TRP A 417 7.82 -7.66 -20.99
CA TRP A 417 8.08 -7.93 -22.40
C TRP A 417 7.85 -6.74 -23.34
N SER A 418 7.96 -5.50 -22.86
CA SER A 418 7.86 -4.24 -23.63
C SER A 418 6.46 -3.81 -24.09
N ASN A 419 5.42 -4.59 -23.81
CA ASN A 419 4.07 -4.16 -24.15
C ASN A 419 3.62 -3.09 -23.16
N MET A 420 2.93 -2.07 -23.65
CA MET A 420 2.26 -1.07 -22.83
C MET A 420 0.75 -1.25 -23.01
N THR A 421 0.01 -1.34 -21.91
CA THR A 421 -1.47 -1.54 -21.91
C THR A 421 -2.24 -0.23 -21.75
N GLY A 422 -1.52 0.88 -21.57
CA GLY A 422 -2.08 2.22 -21.55
C GLY A 422 -1.28 3.17 -20.67
N VAL A 423 -1.82 4.37 -20.50
CA VAL A 423 -1.28 5.38 -19.60
C VAL A 423 -2.38 5.84 -18.66
N ARG A 424 -2.12 5.80 -17.35
CA ARG A 424 -3.07 6.23 -16.33
C ARG A 424 -2.98 7.72 -16.08
N LEU A 425 -4.14 8.37 -16.15
CA LEU A 425 -4.36 9.79 -15.88
C LEU A 425 -5.29 9.94 -14.69
N GLU A 426 -4.72 10.31 -13.55
CA GLU A 426 -5.45 10.35 -12.26
C GLU A 426 -6.15 9.02 -11.94
N GLY A 427 -5.49 7.90 -12.27
CA GLY A 427 -6.01 6.54 -12.12
C GLY A 427 -6.78 6.01 -13.32
N GLU A 428 -7.36 6.88 -14.16
CA GLU A 428 -8.10 6.47 -15.35
C GLU A 428 -7.15 5.94 -16.41
N LEU A 429 -7.31 4.68 -16.82
CA LEU A 429 -6.52 4.10 -17.89
C LEU A 429 -6.96 4.65 -19.24
N ILE A 430 -6.08 5.44 -19.88
CA ILE A 430 -6.15 5.74 -21.30
C ILE A 430 -5.56 4.53 -22.02
N ASP A 431 -6.43 3.57 -22.32
CA ASP A 431 -6.08 2.26 -22.82
C ASP A 431 -5.57 2.30 -24.26
N PHE A 432 -4.61 1.44 -24.54
CA PHE A 432 -4.15 1.02 -25.87
C PHE A 432 -3.22 -0.18 -25.66
N GLU A 433 -3.01 -1.00 -26.69
CA GLU A 433 -2.11 -2.16 -26.58
C GLU A 433 -0.92 -1.98 -27.50
N SER A 434 0.27 -1.75 -26.94
CA SER A 434 1.50 -1.71 -27.72
C SER A 434 2.17 -3.07 -27.81
N THR A 435 2.78 -3.35 -28.96
CA THR A 435 3.57 -4.58 -29.19
C THR A 435 4.78 -4.24 -30.04
N LEU A 436 5.95 -4.79 -29.71
CA LEU A 436 7.04 -4.90 -30.65
C LEU A 436 6.75 -6.03 -31.63
N ARG A 437 7.02 -5.83 -32.92
CA ARG A 437 6.78 -6.83 -33.95
C ARG A 437 7.95 -6.96 -34.90
N VAL A 438 8.22 -8.18 -35.34
CA VAL A 438 9.22 -8.50 -36.38
C VAL A 438 8.58 -9.35 -37.45
N GLY A 439 8.76 -8.99 -38.71
CA GLY A 439 8.15 -9.72 -39.81
C GLY A 439 7.91 -8.86 -41.05
N THR A 440 7.02 -9.33 -41.91
CA THR A 440 6.51 -8.57 -43.06
C THR A 440 5.08 -8.09 -42.78
N PRO A 441 4.79 -6.78 -42.77
CA PRO A 441 3.43 -6.27 -42.50
C PRO A 441 2.37 -6.90 -43.41
N GLY A 442 1.32 -7.47 -42.81
CA GLY A 442 0.26 -8.21 -43.52
C GLY A 442 0.59 -9.68 -43.82
N GLY A 443 1.78 -10.15 -43.44
CA GLY A 443 2.16 -11.56 -43.44
C GLY A 443 2.36 -12.11 -42.02
N GLU A 444 3.18 -13.15 -41.88
CA GLU A 444 3.56 -13.69 -40.57
C GLU A 444 4.41 -12.67 -39.79
N MET A 445 4.03 -12.43 -38.54
CA MET A 445 4.67 -11.46 -37.64
C MET A 445 4.89 -12.09 -36.28
N GLU A 446 6.13 -12.06 -35.82
CA GLU A 446 6.49 -12.34 -34.45
C GLU A 446 6.10 -11.13 -33.57
N LYS A 447 5.39 -11.33 -32.45
CA LYS A 447 4.95 -10.25 -31.54
C LYS A 447 5.65 -10.38 -30.18
N SER A 448 6.00 -9.29 -29.52
CA SER A 448 6.43 -9.35 -28.11
C SER A 448 5.27 -9.80 -27.22
N GLY A 449 5.58 -10.66 -26.27
CA GLY A 449 4.56 -11.31 -25.45
C GLY A 449 5.18 -12.09 -24.29
N ARG A 450 4.35 -12.35 -23.28
CA ARG A 450 4.74 -13.09 -22.08
C ARG A 450 5.22 -14.51 -22.39
N GLU A 451 4.82 -15.11 -23.49
CA GLU A 451 5.28 -16.46 -23.87
C GLU A 451 6.80 -16.55 -24.15
N LYS A 452 7.53 -15.42 -24.18
CA LYS A 452 8.97 -15.33 -24.54
C LYS A 452 9.92 -15.05 -23.36
N GLN A 453 9.48 -15.40 -22.16
CA GLN A 453 10.07 -15.01 -20.87
C GLN A 453 11.58 -15.24 -20.68
N GLN A 454 12.17 -16.29 -21.25
CA GLN A 454 13.51 -16.80 -20.87
C GLN A 454 14.70 -15.85 -21.11
N LYS A 455 14.53 -14.79 -21.91
CA LYS A 455 15.62 -13.84 -22.23
C LYS A 455 15.25 -12.37 -22.04
N ILE A 456 14.05 -12.11 -21.52
CA ILE A 456 13.58 -10.76 -21.25
C ILE A 456 14.31 -10.18 -20.03
N ARG A 457 14.65 -8.89 -20.08
CA ARG A 457 15.12 -8.14 -18.91
C ARG A 457 14.23 -6.94 -18.67
N TYR A 458 13.78 -6.77 -17.45
CA TYR A 458 13.02 -5.61 -16.98
C TYR A 458 13.78 -4.91 -15.86
N MET A 459 13.89 -3.59 -15.94
CA MET A 459 14.59 -2.73 -14.98
C MET A 459 13.74 -1.49 -14.69
N ARG A 460 13.86 -0.97 -13.47
CA ARG A 460 13.21 0.27 -13.02
C ARG A 460 14.26 1.20 -12.42
N GLU A 461 14.35 2.41 -12.96
CA GLU A 461 15.22 3.49 -12.46
C GLU A 461 14.39 4.77 -12.31
N GLY A 462 14.04 5.13 -11.06
CA GLY A 462 13.15 6.27 -10.80
C GLY A 462 11.80 6.13 -11.51
N ASN A 463 11.51 7.05 -12.43
CA ASN A 463 10.29 7.03 -13.25
C ASN A 463 10.48 6.32 -14.61
N THR A 464 11.62 5.67 -14.83
CA THR A 464 11.92 4.99 -16.10
C THR A 464 11.81 3.48 -15.97
N GLN A 465 10.89 2.88 -16.72
CA GLN A 465 10.88 1.44 -16.99
C GLN A 465 11.75 1.16 -18.22
N ARG A 466 12.63 0.16 -18.15
CA ARG A 466 13.44 -0.28 -19.29
C ARG A 466 13.29 -1.77 -19.52
N THR A 467 12.99 -2.14 -20.76
CA THR A 467 12.92 -3.53 -21.21
C THR A 467 13.98 -3.81 -22.25
N ILE A 468 14.52 -5.04 -22.23
CA ILE A 468 15.36 -5.59 -23.31
C ILE A 468 14.68 -6.85 -23.79
N THR A 469 14.18 -6.82 -25.01
CA THR A 469 13.38 -7.90 -25.60
C THR A 469 14.09 -8.44 -26.85
N PRO A 470 14.66 -9.64 -26.79
CA PRO A 470 15.15 -10.32 -27.98
C PRO A 470 13.97 -10.87 -28.80
N MET A 471 14.06 -10.70 -30.10
CA MET A 471 13.12 -11.17 -31.11
C MET A 471 13.92 -11.82 -32.27
N HIS A 472 13.22 -12.39 -33.24
CA HIS A 472 13.81 -13.03 -34.41
C HIS A 472 14.74 -12.05 -35.15
N GLY A 473 16.05 -12.34 -35.14
CA GLY A 473 17.07 -11.52 -35.79
C GLY A 473 17.26 -10.09 -35.26
N VAL A 474 16.62 -9.67 -34.16
CA VAL A 474 16.75 -8.31 -33.60
C VAL A 474 16.59 -8.30 -32.08
N GLU A 475 17.34 -7.43 -31.40
CA GLU A 475 17.14 -7.12 -29.98
C GLU A 475 16.67 -5.67 -29.85
N VAL A 476 15.59 -5.45 -29.12
CA VAL A 476 15.03 -4.11 -28.90
C VAL A 476 15.13 -3.75 -27.42
N THR A 477 15.82 -2.66 -27.13
CA THR A 477 15.78 -2.01 -25.83
C THR A 477 14.75 -0.87 -25.89
N GLN A 478 13.73 -0.90 -25.04
CA GLN A 478 12.75 0.18 -24.90
C GLN A 478 12.93 0.84 -23.53
N SER A 479 12.91 2.17 -23.49
CA SER A 479 12.77 2.92 -22.24
C SER A 479 11.49 3.75 -22.30
N VAL A 480 10.73 3.71 -21.21
CA VAL A 480 9.49 4.45 -20.99
C VAL A 480 9.72 5.29 -19.74
N THR A 481 9.57 6.60 -19.82
CA THR A 481 9.82 7.51 -18.70
C THR A 481 8.58 8.36 -18.47
N ASP A 482 7.96 8.21 -17.31
CA ASP A 482 6.84 9.04 -16.89
C ASP A 482 7.36 10.43 -16.48
N VAL A 483 6.95 11.48 -17.20
CA VAL A 483 7.53 12.84 -17.09
C VAL A 483 6.67 13.78 -16.25
N ASP A 484 5.39 13.91 -16.61
CA ASP A 484 4.42 14.74 -15.91
C ASP A 484 3.00 14.19 -16.09
N MET A 485 1.98 14.90 -15.59
CA MET A 485 0.58 14.46 -15.59
C MET A 485 0.00 14.13 -16.96
N HIS A 486 0.65 14.47 -18.07
CA HIS A 486 0.15 14.14 -19.41
C HIS A 486 1.21 13.55 -20.33
N THR A 487 2.47 13.46 -19.90
CA THR A 487 3.60 13.23 -20.81
C THR A 487 4.42 12.02 -20.42
N VAL A 488 4.68 11.17 -21.41
CA VAL A 488 5.60 10.03 -21.35
C VAL A 488 6.70 10.23 -22.39
N GLN A 489 7.96 10.06 -22.01
CA GLN A 489 9.07 9.99 -22.94
C GLN A 489 9.34 8.52 -23.29
N LEU A 490 9.45 8.23 -24.58
CA LEU A 490 9.69 6.89 -25.12
C LEU A 490 11.00 6.90 -25.89
N SER A 491 11.79 5.85 -25.76
CA SER A 491 12.94 5.60 -26.63
C SER A 491 13.08 4.12 -26.96
N TRP A 492 13.57 3.84 -28.16
CA TRP A 492 13.85 2.51 -28.65
C TRP A 492 15.25 2.47 -29.24
N LYS A 493 16.00 1.42 -28.92
CA LYS A 493 17.23 1.02 -29.59
C LYS A 493 17.01 -0.38 -30.15
N ALA A 494 16.95 -0.50 -31.48
CA ALA A 494 16.82 -1.76 -32.20
C ALA A 494 18.17 -2.15 -32.80
N GLU A 495 18.68 -3.33 -32.47
CA GLU A 495 19.93 -3.88 -32.98
C GLU A 495 19.67 -5.18 -33.73
N ALA A 496 19.87 -5.17 -35.05
CA ALA A 496 19.75 -6.35 -35.88
C ALA A 496 20.93 -7.30 -35.63
N LYS A 497 20.64 -8.55 -35.27
CA LYS A 497 21.61 -9.60 -34.98
C LYS A 497 21.87 -10.50 -36.20
N GLU A 498 20.97 -10.47 -37.18
CA GLU A 498 20.98 -11.31 -38.37
C GLU A 498 20.61 -10.52 -39.64
N ASP A 499 20.96 -11.07 -40.80
CA ASP A 499 20.54 -10.55 -42.11
C ASP A 499 19.23 -11.22 -42.54
N LEU A 500 18.11 -10.52 -42.37
CA LEU A 500 16.78 -11.00 -42.71
C LEU A 500 16.05 -9.98 -43.60
N LYS A 501 15.11 -10.45 -44.42
CA LYS A 501 14.30 -9.55 -45.28
C LYS A 501 13.16 -8.86 -44.51
N GLU A 502 12.89 -9.31 -43.29
CA GLU A 502 11.86 -8.75 -42.43
C GLU A 502 12.26 -7.39 -41.83
N GLY A 503 11.28 -6.63 -41.36
CA GLY A 503 11.47 -5.39 -40.61
C GLY A 503 11.10 -5.54 -39.12
N ALA A 504 11.49 -4.56 -38.31
CA ALA A 504 11.12 -4.43 -36.90
C ALA A 504 10.28 -3.16 -36.67
N TYR A 505 9.22 -3.28 -35.88
CA TYR A 505 8.18 -2.26 -35.71
C TYR A 505 7.76 -2.12 -34.25
N PHE A 506 7.48 -0.89 -33.82
CA PHE A 506 6.65 -0.62 -32.65
C PHE A 506 5.23 -0.40 -33.12
N CYS A 507 4.29 -1.20 -32.61
CA CYS A 507 2.89 -1.15 -33.03
C CYS A 507 2.01 -0.75 -31.85
N MET A 508 0.95 0.01 -32.12
CA MET A 508 -0.10 0.34 -31.14
C MET A 508 -1.46 -0.05 -31.70
N ASN A 509 -2.20 -0.83 -30.92
CA ASN A 509 -3.56 -1.23 -31.19
C ASN A 509 -4.54 -0.43 -30.31
N PHE A 510 -5.71 -0.11 -30.86
CA PHE A 510 -6.74 0.68 -30.20
C PHE A 510 -8.07 -0.07 -30.23
N SER A 511 -8.39 -0.73 -29.12
CA SER A 511 -9.59 -1.56 -28.99
C SER A 511 -10.89 -0.75 -29.15
N PRO A 512 -12.01 -1.37 -29.56
CA PRO A 512 -13.16 -0.62 -30.05
C PRO A 512 -13.92 0.21 -28.99
N GLU A 513 -13.83 -0.09 -27.69
CA GLU A 513 -14.68 0.54 -26.66
C GLU A 513 -14.62 2.07 -26.69
N TYR A 514 -13.42 2.65 -26.62
CA TYR A 514 -13.21 4.10 -26.74
C TYR A 514 -12.72 4.55 -28.11
N TYR A 515 -12.23 3.62 -28.95
CA TYR A 515 -11.57 3.95 -30.21
C TYR A 515 -12.30 3.47 -31.47
N ALA A 516 -13.50 2.89 -31.37
CA ALA A 516 -14.29 2.47 -32.55
C ALA A 516 -14.47 3.61 -33.59
N LYS A 517 -14.52 4.87 -33.13
CA LYS A 517 -14.64 6.07 -33.97
C LYS A 517 -13.34 6.87 -34.08
N ALA A 518 -12.22 6.30 -33.66
CA ALA A 518 -10.94 7.00 -33.63
C ALA A 518 -10.46 7.38 -35.03
N LYS A 519 -9.92 8.59 -35.13
CA LYS A 519 -9.20 9.10 -36.28
C LYS A 519 -7.71 9.03 -35.96
N ILE A 520 -6.97 8.29 -36.78
CA ILE A 520 -5.51 8.22 -36.71
C ILE A 520 -4.94 9.04 -37.86
N LYS A 521 -4.16 10.06 -37.54
CA LYS A 521 -3.46 10.91 -38.51
C LYS A 521 -1.97 10.77 -38.29
N THR A 522 -1.24 10.42 -39.35
CA THR A 522 0.23 10.37 -39.34
C THR A 522 0.80 11.48 -40.24
N SER A 523 1.95 12.00 -39.84
CA SER A 523 2.79 12.95 -40.59
C SER A 523 4.23 12.65 -40.21
N GLY A 524 5.23 12.97 -41.04
CA GLY A 524 6.59 12.41 -40.90
C GLY A 524 7.21 12.36 -39.50
N ARG A 525 6.88 13.28 -38.58
CA ARG A 525 7.36 13.28 -37.20
C ARG A 525 6.27 13.14 -36.12
N LYS A 526 5.00 12.96 -36.50
CA LYS A 526 3.88 13.04 -35.56
C LYS A 526 2.75 12.06 -35.92
N ALA A 527 2.27 11.33 -34.92
CA ALA A 527 1.02 10.57 -34.99
C ALA A 527 0.02 11.12 -33.96
N VAL A 528 -1.24 11.32 -34.38
CA VAL A 528 -2.33 11.77 -33.53
C VAL A 528 -3.47 10.77 -33.64
N ILE A 529 -3.86 10.20 -32.50
CA ILE A 529 -4.98 9.29 -32.34
C ILE A 529 -6.02 10.04 -31.51
N GLU A 530 -7.19 10.26 -32.08
CA GLU A 530 -8.23 11.07 -31.45
C GLU A 530 -9.60 10.38 -31.58
N SER A 531 -10.24 10.18 -30.44
CA SER A 531 -11.63 9.72 -30.30
C SER A 531 -12.40 10.73 -29.43
N PRO A 532 -13.74 10.58 -29.27
CA PRO A 532 -14.53 11.53 -28.48
C PRO A 532 -14.07 11.71 -27.03
N GLU A 533 -13.54 10.66 -26.39
CA GLU A 533 -13.14 10.70 -24.99
C GLU A 533 -11.64 10.49 -24.75
N ARG A 534 -10.86 10.18 -25.80
CA ARG A 534 -9.44 9.82 -25.68
C ARG A 534 -8.60 10.51 -26.76
N LYS A 535 -7.40 10.94 -26.39
CA LYS A 535 -6.43 11.52 -27.30
C LYS A 535 -5.02 11.11 -26.95
N ILE A 536 -4.28 10.62 -27.93
CA ILE A 536 -2.88 10.26 -27.82
C ILE A 536 -2.12 10.96 -28.94
N THR A 537 -1.02 11.62 -28.61
CA THR A 537 -0.13 12.27 -29.58
C THR A 537 1.28 11.79 -29.38
N LEU A 538 1.88 11.18 -30.41
CA LEU A 538 3.30 10.84 -30.46
C LEU A 538 4.04 11.89 -31.30
N THR A 539 5.10 12.46 -30.76
CA THR A 539 6.00 13.40 -31.46
C THR A 539 7.41 12.86 -31.44
N PHE A 540 7.96 12.53 -32.61
CA PHE A 540 9.26 11.90 -32.77
C PHE A 540 10.40 12.93 -32.93
N ASP A 541 11.57 12.56 -32.42
CA ASP A 541 12.81 13.35 -32.52
C ASP A 541 13.32 13.52 -33.96
N CYS A 542 12.99 12.57 -34.84
CA CYS A 542 13.31 12.58 -36.26
C CYS A 542 12.11 12.11 -37.12
N ALA A 543 12.24 12.19 -38.44
CA ALA A 543 11.23 11.65 -39.35
C ALA A 543 11.25 10.11 -39.33
N VAL A 544 10.08 9.50 -39.24
CA VAL A 544 9.90 8.05 -39.15
C VAL A 544 8.73 7.59 -40.03
N ASP A 545 8.91 6.46 -40.69
CA ASP A 545 7.87 5.85 -41.52
C ASP A 545 6.79 5.24 -40.64
N MET A 546 5.55 5.73 -40.80
CA MET A 546 4.39 5.30 -40.05
C MET A 546 3.21 5.01 -41.00
N PHE A 547 2.50 3.92 -40.73
CA PHE A 547 1.30 3.56 -41.49
C PHE A 547 0.28 2.89 -40.56
N VAL A 548 -0.98 2.85 -41.00
CA VAL A 548 -2.09 2.24 -40.23
C VAL A 548 -2.65 1.08 -41.03
N ARG A 549 -2.97 -0.02 -40.34
CA ARG A 549 -3.63 -1.19 -40.94
C ARG A 549 -4.83 -1.60 -40.10
N ASP A 550 -5.85 -2.16 -40.74
CA ASP A 550 -6.94 -2.84 -40.06
C ASP A 550 -6.54 -4.31 -39.85
N GLU A 551 -6.58 -4.79 -38.60
CA GLU A 551 -6.25 -6.16 -38.20
C GLU A 551 -7.26 -6.65 -37.17
N ASP A 552 -7.93 -7.78 -37.44
CA ASP A 552 -8.91 -8.40 -36.54
C ASP A 552 -10.03 -7.46 -36.03
N GLY A 553 -10.36 -6.42 -36.82
CA GLY A 553 -11.37 -5.42 -36.48
C GLY A 553 -10.83 -4.17 -35.79
N ASP A 554 -9.54 -4.12 -35.47
CA ASP A 554 -8.89 -2.97 -34.86
C ASP A 554 -7.96 -2.22 -35.83
N LYS A 555 -7.75 -0.92 -35.56
CA LYS A 555 -6.76 -0.11 -36.27
C LYS A 555 -5.42 -0.17 -35.54
N VAL A 556 -4.42 -0.71 -36.22
CA VAL A 556 -3.05 -0.82 -35.70
C VAL A 556 -2.16 0.23 -36.35
N LEU A 557 -1.60 1.13 -35.54
CA LEU A 557 -0.54 2.05 -35.95
C LEU A 557 0.80 1.32 -35.93
N TYR A 558 1.50 1.34 -37.06
CA TYR A 558 2.87 0.84 -37.20
C TYR A 558 3.86 2.00 -37.21
N VAL A 559 4.90 1.91 -36.39
CA VAL A 559 6.08 2.80 -36.38
C VAL A 559 7.31 1.97 -36.73
N THR A 560 7.97 2.30 -37.82
CA THR A 560 9.12 1.52 -38.33
C THR A 560 10.37 1.80 -37.51
N LEU A 561 10.93 0.78 -36.84
CA LEU A 561 12.21 0.86 -36.14
C LEU A 561 13.36 0.53 -37.09
N LEU A 562 13.24 -0.62 -37.79
CA LEU A 562 14.16 -1.03 -38.85
C LEU A 562 13.33 -1.53 -40.03
N PRO A 563 13.45 -0.95 -41.25
CA PRO A 563 12.67 -1.39 -42.40
C PRO A 563 13.10 -2.78 -42.90
N VAL A 564 14.38 -3.14 -42.71
CA VAL A 564 14.98 -4.43 -43.03
C VAL A 564 16.04 -4.74 -41.98
N LEU A 565 16.12 -5.98 -41.52
CA LEU A 565 17.16 -6.43 -40.60
C LEU A 565 18.45 -6.75 -41.35
N LYS A 566 19.46 -5.90 -41.17
CA LYS A 566 20.82 -6.16 -41.63
C LYS A 566 21.71 -6.27 -40.42
N LYS A 567 22.46 -7.37 -40.30
CA LYS A 567 23.30 -7.67 -39.14
C LYS A 567 24.17 -6.47 -38.77
N GLU A 568 24.31 -6.22 -37.47
CA GLU A 568 25.06 -5.09 -36.86
C GLU A 568 24.45 -3.70 -37.11
N THR A 569 23.32 -3.60 -37.81
CA THR A 569 22.59 -2.33 -37.91
C THR A 569 21.93 -2.00 -36.57
N VAL A 570 22.26 -0.82 -36.05
CA VAL A 570 21.64 -0.24 -34.85
C VAL A 570 20.86 1.00 -35.25
N LYS A 571 19.61 1.10 -34.79
CA LYS A 571 18.80 2.31 -34.92
C LYS A 571 18.27 2.74 -33.56
N GLU A 572 18.43 4.01 -33.26
CA GLU A 572 17.82 4.67 -32.11
C GLU A 572 16.70 5.61 -32.59
N LEU A 573 15.60 5.63 -31.85
CA LEU A 573 14.43 6.47 -32.09
C LEU A 573 13.87 6.92 -30.75
N SER A 574 13.49 8.20 -30.64
CA SER A 574 12.81 8.72 -29.44
C SER A 574 11.53 9.44 -29.78
N ALA A 575 10.56 9.40 -28.86
CA ALA A 575 9.30 10.10 -28.99
C ALA A 575 8.86 10.68 -27.65
N VAL A 576 8.07 11.76 -27.72
CA VAL A 576 7.27 12.26 -26.60
C VAL A 576 5.81 11.90 -26.89
N MET A 577 5.21 11.15 -25.98
CA MET A 577 3.79 10.81 -25.98
C MET A 577 3.05 11.75 -25.03
N THR A 578 2.04 12.45 -25.54
CA THR A 578 1.08 13.19 -24.71
C THR A 578 -0.26 12.48 -24.75
N VAL A 579 -0.84 12.27 -23.58
CA VAL A 579 -2.12 11.57 -23.39
C VAL A 579 -3.16 12.48 -22.73
N ASP A 580 -4.41 12.35 -23.16
CA ASP A 580 -5.55 13.01 -22.53
C ASP A 580 -6.83 12.18 -22.70
N GLY A 581 -7.79 12.34 -21.80
CA GLY A 581 -9.10 11.72 -21.92
C GLY A 581 -10.00 11.87 -20.70
N LYS A 582 -11.29 11.63 -20.84
CA LYS A 582 -12.27 11.83 -19.74
C LYS A 582 -11.97 10.96 -18.50
N ARG A 583 -12.08 11.54 -17.30
CA ARG A 583 -11.91 10.83 -16.02
C ARG A 583 -13.28 10.51 -15.43
N HIS A 584 -13.51 9.23 -15.15
CA HIS A 584 -14.82 8.67 -14.80
C HIS A 584 -15.07 8.68 -13.28
N HIS A 585 -15.32 9.86 -12.71
CA HIS A 585 -15.51 10.08 -11.26
C HIS A 585 -16.93 9.80 -10.75
N GLU A 586 -17.87 9.41 -11.62
CA GLU A 586 -19.25 9.13 -11.20
C GLU A 586 -19.31 8.06 -10.10
N ALA A 587 -20.30 8.13 -9.21
CA ALA A 587 -20.36 7.21 -8.07
C ALA A 587 -20.64 5.76 -8.52
N ALA A 588 -20.02 4.80 -7.85
CA ALA A 588 -20.32 3.38 -8.01
C ALA A 588 -21.50 2.97 -7.12
N GLU A 589 -22.38 2.12 -7.63
CA GLU A 589 -23.42 1.46 -6.85
C GLU A 589 -23.05 -0.01 -6.71
N ILE A 590 -22.87 -0.46 -5.46
CA ILE A 590 -22.49 -1.83 -5.12
C ILE A 590 -23.62 -2.45 -4.29
N VAL A 591 -24.16 -3.57 -4.77
CA VAL A 591 -25.30 -4.25 -4.16
C VAL A 591 -24.91 -5.68 -3.81
N ILE A 592 -24.99 -6.02 -2.52
CA ILE A 592 -24.74 -7.36 -1.99
C ILE A 592 -26.07 -8.12 -1.87
N ASP A 593 -26.14 -9.34 -2.40
CA ASP A 593 -27.30 -10.23 -2.27
C ASP A 593 -26.98 -11.39 -1.31
N ALA A 594 -27.23 -11.17 -0.01
CA ALA A 594 -27.03 -12.17 1.03
C ALA A 594 -28.02 -13.34 0.97
N SER A 595 -29.08 -13.28 0.14
CA SER A 595 -30.14 -14.29 0.10
C SER A 595 -29.71 -15.59 -0.60
N LYS A 596 -28.59 -15.57 -1.32
CA LYS A 596 -28.08 -16.69 -2.13
C LYS A 596 -26.61 -16.96 -1.82
N PRO A 597 -26.27 -17.46 -0.62
CA PRO A 597 -24.88 -17.79 -0.30
C PRO A 597 -24.33 -18.84 -1.28
N GLY A 598 -23.12 -18.58 -1.74
CA GLY A 598 -22.31 -19.47 -2.56
C GLY A 598 -21.54 -20.46 -1.69
N ARG A 599 -20.24 -20.60 -1.96
CA ARG A 599 -19.34 -21.51 -1.23
C ARG A 599 -18.56 -20.81 -0.13
N GLU A 600 -18.13 -21.59 0.85
CA GLU A 600 -17.21 -21.12 1.88
C GLU A 600 -15.88 -20.69 1.26
N PHE A 601 -15.34 -19.57 1.74
CA PHE A 601 -13.95 -19.17 1.54
C PHE A 601 -13.24 -19.26 2.88
N ALA A 602 -12.47 -20.33 3.06
CA ALA A 602 -11.70 -20.54 4.29
C ALA A 602 -10.64 -19.45 4.47
N GLY A 603 -10.13 -18.89 3.38
CA GLY A 603 -9.19 -17.78 3.35
C GLY A 603 -8.12 -17.94 2.28
N PHE A 604 -7.22 -16.98 2.22
CA PHE A 604 -6.02 -17.05 1.39
C PHE A 604 -5.04 -18.10 1.91
N GLY A 605 -4.38 -18.85 1.03
CA GLY A 605 -3.40 -19.89 1.39
C GLY A 605 -2.02 -19.62 0.79
N GLY A 606 -1.09 -20.55 1.01
CA GLY A 606 0.29 -20.39 0.56
C GLY A 606 0.97 -21.69 0.18
N ASN A 607 1.94 -21.53 -0.70
CA ASN A 607 2.89 -22.55 -1.10
C ASN A 607 4.22 -22.36 -0.37
N PHE A 608 4.78 -23.46 0.14
CA PHE A 608 5.96 -23.48 1.01
C PHE A 608 7.00 -24.48 0.48
N ARG A 609 7.36 -24.34 -0.80
CA ARG A 609 8.42 -25.13 -1.43
C ARG A 609 9.79 -24.56 -1.03
N ILE A 610 10.66 -25.35 -0.40
CA ILE A 610 11.90 -24.84 0.22
C ILE A 610 13.07 -24.94 -0.76
N GLN A 611 13.39 -23.83 -1.43
CA GLN A 611 14.37 -23.78 -2.50
C GLN A 611 15.63 -22.99 -2.12
N ASN A 612 15.47 -21.99 -1.27
CA ASN A 612 16.53 -21.13 -0.78
C ASN A 612 16.56 -21.15 0.75
N VAL A 613 17.32 -22.09 1.29
CA VAL A 613 17.45 -22.33 2.74
C VAL A 613 17.90 -21.11 3.53
N ALA A 614 18.57 -20.14 2.90
CA ALA A 614 19.06 -18.93 3.56
C ALA A 614 18.02 -17.80 3.61
N LYS A 615 17.06 -17.76 2.68
CA LYS A 615 16.12 -16.63 2.53
C LYS A 615 14.66 -17.00 2.69
N ASP A 616 14.27 -18.24 2.37
CA ASP A 616 12.88 -18.69 2.50
C ASP A 616 12.36 -18.58 3.95
N PRO A 617 13.11 -18.99 5.00
CA PRO A 617 12.61 -18.87 6.37
C PRO A 617 12.21 -17.44 6.75
N LEU A 618 12.98 -16.43 6.32
CA LEU A 618 12.69 -15.02 6.60
C LEU A 618 11.34 -14.58 6.03
N VAL A 619 11.04 -14.99 4.79
CA VAL A 619 9.79 -14.65 4.10
C VAL A 619 8.62 -15.43 4.71
N ILE A 620 8.80 -16.73 4.94
CA ILE A 620 7.80 -17.61 5.54
C ILE A 620 7.40 -17.11 6.92
N ASP A 621 8.38 -16.82 7.78
CA ASP A 621 8.15 -16.37 9.15
C ASP A 621 7.38 -15.05 9.17
N TYR A 622 7.80 -14.08 8.35
CA TYR A 622 7.11 -12.81 8.24
C TYR A 622 5.66 -12.98 7.77
N CYS A 623 5.43 -13.80 6.74
CA CYS A 623 4.08 -14.02 6.21
C CYS A 623 3.17 -14.71 7.23
N LEU A 624 3.64 -15.77 7.89
CA LEU A 624 2.86 -16.52 8.87
C LEU A 624 2.58 -15.73 10.16
N ASP A 625 3.48 -14.83 10.56
CA ASP A 625 3.28 -13.95 11.73
C ASP A 625 2.27 -12.82 11.44
N LYS A 626 2.30 -12.26 10.23
CA LYS A 626 1.59 -11.01 9.91
C LYS A 626 0.32 -11.17 9.10
N MET A 627 0.03 -12.37 8.61
CA MET A 627 -1.10 -12.64 7.73
C MET A 627 -1.74 -14.00 8.06
N ARG A 628 -3.08 -14.05 8.00
CA ARG A 628 -3.81 -15.32 8.20
C ARG A 628 -3.72 -16.18 6.95
N VAL A 629 -2.94 -17.25 7.00
CA VAL A 629 -2.89 -18.26 5.94
C VAL A 629 -3.87 -19.38 6.29
N ALA A 630 -4.68 -19.83 5.34
CA ALA A 630 -5.77 -20.78 5.58
C ALA A 630 -5.45 -22.20 5.09
N TYR A 631 -4.57 -22.33 4.10
CA TYR A 631 -4.15 -23.59 3.48
C TYR A 631 -2.64 -23.57 3.21
N GLY A 632 -2.01 -24.74 3.32
CA GLY A 632 -0.60 -24.93 3.03
C GLY A 632 -0.38 -26.00 1.97
N ARG A 633 0.41 -25.71 0.93
CA ARG A 633 0.97 -26.73 0.03
C ARG A 633 2.48 -26.82 0.23
N VAL A 634 2.98 -28.04 0.45
CA VAL A 634 4.40 -28.36 0.64
C VAL A 634 4.86 -29.32 -0.44
N GLU A 635 6.15 -29.30 -0.74
CA GLU A 635 6.73 -30.28 -1.65
C GLU A 635 6.94 -31.64 -1.00
N MET A 636 6.74 -32.68 -1.79
CA MET A 636 7.36 -33.99 -1.60
C MET A 636 8.63 -34.02 -2.45
N PRO A 637 9.84 -34.06 -1.84
CA PRO A 637 11.08 -34.23 -2.58
C PRO A 637 11.28 -35.65 -3.12
N TRP A 638 10.36 -36.12 -3.98
CA TRP A 638 10.25 -37.52 -4.37
C TRP A 638 11.52 -38.06 -5.04
N ALA A 639 12.19 -37.29 -5.89
CA ALA A 639 13.47 -37.66 -6.50
C ALA A 639 14.57 -38.01 -5.50
N MET A 640 14.48 -37.51 -4.26
CA MET A 640 15.41 -37.79 -3.15
C MET A 640 14.87 -38.83 -2.16
N TRP A 641 13.68 -39.38 -2.41
CA TRP A 641 13.00 -40.37 -1.58
C TRP A 641 13.05 -41.75 -2.23
N ASP A 642 14.18 -42.46 -2.09
CA ASP A 642 14.42 -43.75 -2.75
C ASP A 642 14.08 -44.99 -1.90
N MET A 643 13.55 -44.81 -0.69
CA MET A 643 13.25 -45.85 0.30
C MET A 643 14.46 -46.68 0.78
N GLN A 644 15.71 -46.30 0.50
CA GLN A 644 16.90 -47.13 0.78
C GLN A 644 17.94 -46.55 1.75
N GLY A 645 17.85 -45.29 2.20
CA GLY A 645 18.64 -44.84 3.36
C GLY A 645 18.91 -43.35 3.48
N ALA A 646 18.64 -42.84 4.69
CA ALA A 646 18.74 -41.46 5.18
C ALA A 646 17.84 -40.43 4.46
N GLU A 647 16.84 -39.92 5.19
CA GLU A 647 16.15 -38.68 4.85
C GLU A 647 17.18 -37.58 4.62
N GLY A 648 17.40 -37.22 3.35
CA GLY A 648 18.22 -36.08 3.00
C GLY A 648 17.71 -34.83 3.72
N ASP A 649 18.62 -33.92 4.03
CA ASP A 649 18.35 -32.68 4.76
C ASP A 649 17.17 -31.86 4.16
N HIS A 650 16.98 -31.89 2.83
CA HIS A 650 15.84 -31.26 2.15
C HIS A 650 14.49 -31.98 2.37
N VAL A 651 14.48 -33.31 2.48
CA VAL A 651 13.30 -34.11 2.85
C VAL A 651 12.82 -33.73 4.24
N LYS A 652 13.75 -33.65 5.22
CA LYS A 652 13.45 -33.25 6.59
C LYS A 652 12.88 -31.84 6.68
N ARG A 653 13.45 -30.88 5.95
CA ARG A 653 12.93 -29.51 5.89
C ARG A 653 11.50 -29.45 5.37
N SER A 654 11.19 -30.20 4.32
CA SER A 654 9.84 -30.23 3.75
C SER A 654 8.84 -30.84 4.73
N ALA A 655 9.23 -31.92 5.42
CA ALA A 655 8.42 -32.54 6.47
C ALA A 655 8.23 -31.63 7.69
N GLU A 656 9.28 -30.90 8.10
CA GLU A 656 9.21 -29.91 9.18
C GLU A 656 8.26 -28.77 8.83
N MET A 657 8.31 -28.29 7.58
CA MET A 657 7.37 -27.29 7.09
C MET A 657 5.94 -27.81 7.14
N ALA A 658 5.69 -29.05 6.70
CA ALA A 658 4.38 -29.69 6.81
C ALA A 658 3.89 -29.76 8.26
N ARG A 659 4.77 -30.15 9.19
CA ARG A 659 4.48 -30.21 10.63
C ARG A 659 4.10 -28.86 11.18
N ARG A 660 4.89 -27.83 10.87
CA ARG A 660 4.63 -26.46 11.28
C ARG A 660 3.24 -25.99 10.81
N LEU A 661 2.89 -26.21 9.55
CA LEU A 661 1.58 -25.82 9.00
C LEU A 661 0.42 -26.58 9.68
N LYS A 662 0.61 -27.88 9.98
CA LYS A 662 -0.41 -28.67 10.69
C LYS A 662 -0.58 -28.21 12.14
N GLN A 663 0.50 -27.84 12.84
CA GLN A 663 0.46 -27.35 14.23
C GLN A 663 -0.30 -26.03 14.38
N ILE A 664 -0.27 -25.17 13.37
CA ILE A 664 -1.07 -23.94 13.32
C ILE A 664 -2.50 -24.19 12.78
N GLY A 665 -2.88 -25.45 12.56
CA GLY A 665 -4.23 -25.88 12.23
C GLY A 665 -4.60 -25.84 10.75
N MET A 666 -3.64 -25.76 9.84
CA MET A 666 -3.91 -25.70 8.39
C MET A 666 -4.10 -27.10 7.78
N PRO A 667 -5.01 -27.24 6.79
CA PRO A 667 -4.95 -28.34 5.85
C PRO A 667 -3.63 -28.32 5.07
N VAL A 668 -3.01 -29.49 4.91
CA VAL A 668 -1.72 -29.67 4.24
C VAL A 668 -1.92 -30.47 2.95
N ILE A 669 -1.56 -29.85 1.83
CA ILE A 669 -1.44 -30.47 0.51
C ILE A 669 0.02 -30.88 0.32
N VAL A 670 0.27 -32.12 -0.05
CA VAL A 670 1.60 -32.61 -0.44
C VAL A 670 1.61 -32.75 -1.96
N SER A 671 2.47 -32.00 -2.65
CA SER A 671 2.60 -32.09 -4.11
C SER A 671 3.98 -32.55 -4.52
N CYS A 672 4.06 -33.35 -5.58
CA CYS A 672 5.30 -33.84 -6.15
C CYS A 672 5.64 -33.12 -7.45
N TRP A 673 6.88 -32.64 -7.56
CA TRP A 673 7.45 -32.10 -8.79
C TRP A 673 8.31 -33.17 -9.49
N PHE A 674 9.41 -33.57 -8.87
CA PHE A 674 10.45 -34.36 -9.54
C PHE A 674 10.34 -35.85 -9.20
N PRO A 675 10.14 -36.75 -10.16
CA PRO A 675 10.16 -38.19 -9.92
C PRO A 675 11.60 -38.73 -9.84
N PRO A 676 11.85 -39.82 -9.10
CA PRO A 676 13.07 -40.60 -9.25
C PRO A 676 13.25 -41.10 -10.68
N LEU A 677 14.49 -41.17 -11.16
CA LEU A 677 14.80 -41.65 -12.53
C LEU A 677 14.26 -43.06 -12.81
N TRP A 678 14.15 -43.91 -11.79
CA TRP A 678 13.59 -45.25 -11.94
C TRP A 678 12.08 -45.23 -12.19
N ALA A 679 11.34 -44.26 -11.62
CA ALA A 679 9.89 -44.19 -11.67
C ALA A 679 9.35 -43.70 -13.02
N GLY A 680 10.13 -42.89 -13.75
CA GLY A 680 9.73 -42.26 -15.00
C GLY A 680 10.52 -42.71 -16.22
N THR A 681 9.89 -42.67 -17.39
CA THR A 681 10.55 -42.67 -18.70
C THR A 681 10.58 -41.23 -19.21
N GLN A 682 11.76 -40.76 -19.61
CA GLN A 682 11.91 -39.41 -20.15
C GLN A 682 11.07 -39.25 -21.42
N THR A 683 10.29 -38.18 -21.46
CA THR A 683 9.42 -37.76 -22.56
C THR A 683 9.47 -36.24 -22.66
N THR A 684 8.53 -35.63 -23.36
CA THR A 684 8.32 -34.18 -23.43
C THR A 684 7.03 -33.77 -22.73
N ARG A 685 6.95 -32.48 -22.37
CA ARG A 685 5.70 -31.82 -21.99
C ARG A 685 4.61 -32.01 -23.05
N SER A 686 3.36 -31.88 -22.65
CA SER A 686 2.22 -31.98 -23.56
C SER A 686 2.22 -30.90 -24.66
N ASP A 687 2.87 -29.77 -24.42
CA ASP A 687 3.09 -28.69 -25.40
C ASP A 687 4.38 -28.86 -26.24
N GLY A 688 5.19 -29.88 -25.97
CA GLY A 688 6.46 -30.16 -26.66
C GLY A 688 7.63 -29.26 -26.29
N THR A 689 7.50 -28.36 -25.31
CA THR A 689 8.49 -27.29 -25.07
C THR A 689 9.69 -27.71 -24.22
N ALA A 690 9.54 -28.70 -23.35
CA ALA A 690 10.59 -29.15 -22.44
C ALA A 690 10.50 -30.65 -22.13
N ARG A 691 11.53 -31.19 -21.47
CA ARG A 691 11.52 -32.57 -20.97
C ARG A 691 10.48 -32.74 -19.86
N ALA A 692 9.90 -33.93 -19.80
CA ALA A 692 9.04 -34.41 -18.71
C ALA A 692 9.29 -35.92 -18.52
N PHE A 693 8.58 -36.55 -17.59
CA PHE A 693 8.62 -37.98 -17.34
C PHE A 693 7.20 -38.55 -17.34
N ALA A 694 6.98 -39.58 -18.16
CA ALA A 694 5.80 -40.42 -18.07
C ALA A 694 6.09 -41.53 -17.04
N LEU A 695 5.21 -41.74 -16.07
CA LEU A 695 5.40 -42.79 -15.06
C LEU A 695 5.36 -44.17 -15.70
N LYS A 696 6.29 -45.06 -15.34
CA LYS A 696 6.41 -46.41 -15.92
C LYS A 696 5.30 -47.32 -15.40
N PRO A 697 4.41 -47.84 -16.26
CA PRO A 697 3.40 -48.81 -15.82
C PRO A 697 4.01 -50.08 -15.22
N SER A 698 5.20 -50.49 -15.68
CA SER A 698 5.93 -51.65 -15.15
C SER A 698 6.44 -51.46 -13.72
N GLU A 699 6.58 -50.23 -13.24
CA GLU A 699 7.06 -49.90 -11.89
C GLU A 699 5.91 -49.48 -10.96
N LYS A 700 4.65 -49.66 -11.37
CA LYS A 700 3.46 -49.16 -10.66
C LYS A 700 3.48 -49.46 -9.15
N ASP A 701 3.72 -50.70 -8.75
CA ASP A 701 3.70 -51.09 -7.34
C ASP A 701 4.82 -50.42 -6.53
N ARG A 702 6.01 -50.26 -7.14
CA ARG A 702 7.14 -49.58 -6.53
C ARG A 702 6.90 -48.08 -6.42
N ILE A 703 6.30 -47.47 -7.44
CA ILE A 703 5.87 -46.06 -7.43
C ILE A 703 4.90 -45.84 -6.28
N TYR A 704 3.84 -46.65 -6.19
CA TYR A 704 2.81 -46.49 -5.16
C TYR A 704 3.38 -46.71 -3.76
N SER A 705 4.23 -47.72 -3.58
CA SER A 705 4.94 -47.96 -2.31
C SER A 705 5.82 -46.76 -1.93
N SER A 706 6.52 -46.16 -2.88
CA SER A 706 7.38 -45.00 -2.65
C SER A 706 6.59 -43.76 -2.23
N LEU A 707 5.51 -43.44 -2.95
CA LEU A 707 4.65 -42.30 -2.60
C LEU A 707 3.99 -42.49 -1.23
N VAL A 708 3.43 -43.67 -0.97
CA VAL A 708 2.81 -43.99 0.32
C VAL A 708 3.81 -43.95 1.46
N SER A 709 4.99 -44.55 1.31
CA SER A 709 5.98 -44.57 2.39
C SER A 709 6.38 -43.17 2.84
N TYR A 710 6.37 -42.18 1.94
CA TYR A 710 6.58 -40.78 2.31
C TYR A 710 5.41 -40.19 3.10
N LEU A 711 4.17 -40.47 2.70
CA LEU A 711 2.97 -40.03 3.42
C LEU A 711 2.88 -40.68 4.81
N GLU A 712 3.24 -41.96 4.92
CA GLU A 712 3.36 -42.67 6.20
C GLU A 712 4.48 -42.10 7.05
N PHE A 713 5.63 -41.76 6.46
CA PHE A 713 6.72 -41.05 7.12
C PHE A 713 6.26 -39.71 7.72
N LEU A 714 5.56 -38.87 6.93
CA LEU A 714 4.99 -37.61 7.44
C LEU A 714 4.02 -37.87 8.61
N LYS A 715 3.14 -38.87 8.47
CA LYS A 715 2.14 -39.20 9.48
C LYS A 715 2.76 -39.72 10.77
N ASN A 716 3.69 -40.67 10.68
CA ASN A 716 4.23 -41.40 11.82
C ASN A 716 5.32 -40.59 12.53
N ASP A 717 6.19 -39.92 11.78
CA ASP A 717 7.40 -39.32 12.34
C ASP A 717 7.23 -37.82 12.60
N TYR A 718 6.35 -37.15 11.86
CA TYR A 718 6.07 -35.72 11.99
C TYR A 718 4.65 -35.41 12.47
N GLY A 719 3.79 -36.42 12.63
CA GLY A 719 2.40 -36.25 13.07
C GLY A 719 1.49 -35.60 12.02
N VAL A 720 1.87 -35.65 10.74
CA VAL A 720 1.16 -34.99 9.64
C VAL A 720 0.54 -36.02 8.71
N GLU A 721 -0.76 -36.27 8.86
CA GLU A 721 -1.53 -36.91 7.82
C GLU A 721 -1.96 -35.86 6.80
N ALA A 722 -1.43 -35.96 5.57
CA ALA A 722 -1.74 -35.04 4.49
C ALA A 722 -3.23 -35.08 4.14
N ASP A 723 -3.84 -33.91 3.94
CA ASP A 723 -5.25 -33.80 3.59
C ASP A 723 -5.43 -34.11 2.08
N TYR A 724 -4.50 -33.62 1.25
CA TYR A 724 -4.49 -33.88 -0.19
C TYR A 724 -3.12 -34.24 -0.73
N PHE A 725 -3.09 -35.01 -1.83
CA PHE A 725 -1.90 -35.30 -2.62
C PHE A 725 -2.11 -34.95 -4.10
N SER A 726 -1.06 -34.46 -4.77
CA SER A 726 -1.05 -34.18 -6.22
C SER A 726 0.34 -34.31 -6.86
N PHE A 727 0.36 -34.28 -8.19
CA PHE A 727 1.56 -33.95 -8.97
C PHE A 727 1.39 -32.55 -9.53
N ASN A 728 2.39 -31.69 -9.33
CA ASN A 728 2.33 -30.31 -9.79
C ASN A 728 2.26 -30.24 -11.31
N GLU A 729 1.19 -29.65 -11.87
CA GLU A 729 1.04 -29.34 -13.29
C GLU A 729 1.22 -30.56 -14.21
N SER A 730 0.62 -31.68 -13.81
CA SER A 730 0.76 -32.94 -14.56
C SER A 730 0.06 -32.96 -15.92
N ASP A 731 -0.82 -32.00 -16.18
CA ASP A 731 -1.42 -31.73 -17.49
C ASP A 731 -0.41 -31.20 -18.51
N LEU A 732 0.50 -30.34 -18.07
CA LEU A 732 1.58 -29.80 -18.88
C LEU A 732 2.82 -30.70 -18.84
N GLY A 733 3.12 -31.26 -17.66
CA GLY A 733 4.32 -32.03 -17.41
C GLY A 733 5.45 -31.21 -16.82
N ILE A 734 5.21 -30.46 -15.73
CA ILE A 734 6.33 -29.98 -14.89
C ILE A 734 6.94 -31.20 -14.18
N ASP A 735 7.84 -31.86 -14.92
CA ASP A 735 8.54 -33.10 -14.59
C ASP A 735 7.69 -34.39 -14.61
N VAL A 736 6.46 -34.45 -14.10
CA VAL A 736 5.57 -35.63 -14.29
C VAL A 736 4.43 -35.27 -15.24
N VAL A 737 4.25 -36.02 -16.33
CA VAL A 737 3.17 -35.79 -17.31
C VAL A 737 2.16 -36.94 -17.32
N PHE A 738 0.88 -36.58 -17.40
CA PHE A 738 -0.23 -37.49 -17.62
C PHE A 738 -1.06 -37.05 -18.83
N THR A 739 -1.63 -38.03 -19.52
CA THR A 739 -2.85 -37.82 -20.29
C THR A 739 -4.06 -37.69 -19.36
N PRO A 740 -5.18 -37.10 -19.81
CA PRO A 740 -6.42 -37.02 -19.03
C PRO A 740 -6.90 -38.41 -18.50
N GLU A 741 -6.73 -39.46 -19.30
CA GLU A 741 -7.07 -40.84 -18.94
C GLU A 741 -6.11 -41.44 -17.91
N GLU A 742 -4.80 -41.24 -18.07
CA GLU A 742 -3.79 -41.72 -17.12
C GLU A 742 -3.98 -41.05 -15.75
N HIS A 743 -4.31 -39.76 -15.72
CA HIS A 743 -4.61 -39.04 -14.50
C HIS A 743 -5.84 -39.62 -13.78
N ARG A 744 -6.93 -39.90 -14.51
CA ARG A 744 -8.11 -40.62 -13.97
C ARG A 744 -7.72 -41.98 -13.39
N ASP A 745 -6.94 -42.76 -14.14
CA ASP A 745 -6.60 -44.13 -13.74
C ASP A 745 -5.63 -44.14 -12.55
N PHE A 746 -4.74 -43.16 -12.46
CA PHE A 746 -3.94 -42.88 -11.28
C PHE A 746 -4.82 -42.55 -10.07
N ILE A 747 -5.79 -41.63 -10.21
CA ILE A 747 -6.70 -41.27 -9.11
C ILE A 747 -7.39 -42.50 -8.53
N LYS A 748 -7.92 -43.36 -9.40
CA LYS A 748 -8.63 -44.58 -9.00
C LYS A 748 -7.72 -45.55 -8.27
N SER A 749 -6.60 -45.90 -8.91
CA SER A 749 -5.79 -47.01 -8.43
C SER A 749 -4.83 -46.62 -7.31
N PHE A 750 -4.31 -45.39 -7.29
CA PHE A 750 -3.54 -44.89 -6.16
C PHE A 750 -4.46 -44.51 -4.98
N GLY A 751 -5.62 -43.91 -5.24
CA GLY A 751 -6.62 -43.62 -4.21
C GLY A 751 -7.08 -44.86 -3.46
N GLN A 752 -7.40 -45.95 -4.17
CA GLN A 752 -7.68 -47.24 -3.54
C GLN A 752 -6.48 -47.75 -2.73
N TYR A 753 -5.26 -47.63 -3.27
CA TYR A 753 -4.04 -48.08 -2.60
C TYR A 753 -3.74 -47.33 -1.29
N LEU A 754 -4.11 -46.05 -1.20
CA LEU A 754 -4.09 -45.25 0.04
C LEU A 754 -5.14 -45.74 1.02
N ALA A 755 -6.38 -45.95 0.56
CA ALA A 755 -7.49 -46.40 1.38
C ALA A 755 -7.23 -47.79 2.00
N ASP A 756 -6.65 -48.71 1.24
CA ASP A 756 -6.26 -50.06 1.69
C ASP A 756 -5.22 -50.02 2.82
N ARG A 757 -4.49 -48.92 2.97
CA ARG A 757 -3.51 -48.67 4.04
C ARG A 757 -4.04 -47.80 5.17
N GLY A 758 -5.32 -47.43 5.13
CA GLY A 758 -5.96 -46.62 6.15
C GLY A 758 -5.49 -45.16 6.18
N LEU A 759 -4.92 -44.64 5.09
CA LEU A 759 -4.64 -43.22 4.93
C LEU A 759 -5.91 -42.49 4.48
N LYS A 760 -6.20 -41.36 5.13
CA LYS A 760 -7.34 -40.49 4.81
C LYS A 760 -7.04 -39.49 3.67
N THR A 761 -5.80 -39.43 3.22
CA THR A 761 -5.35 -38.54 2.16
C THR A 761 -6.15 -38.78 0.88
N LEU A 762 -6.72 -37.71 0.33
CA LEU A 762 -7.44 -37.73 -0.95
C LEU A 762 -6.60 -37.07 -2.05
N LEU A 763 -7.00 -37.22 -3.30
CA LEU A 763 -6.27 -36.69 -4.45
C LEU A 763 -6.89 -35.39 -4.95
N LEU A 764 -6.05 -34.46 -5.40
CA LEU A 764 -6.53 -33.32 -6.17
C LEU A 764 -6.89 -33.79 -7.58
N LEU A 765 -8.09 -33.48 -8.03
CA LEU A 765 -8.46 -33.58 -9.44
C LEU A 765 -7.94 -32.33 -10.16
N GLY A 766 -6.80 -32.49 -10.84
CA GLY A 766 -6.16 -31.45 -11.64
C GLY A 766 -4.79 -31.13 -11.09
N ASP A 767 -4.67 -29.99 -10.39
CA ASP A 767 -3.39 -29.29 -10.17
C ASP A 767 -2.82 -28.80 -11.51
N ASN A 768 -3.73 -28.31 -12.36
CA ASN A 768 -3.47 -27.92 -13.73
C ASN A 768 -2.57 -26.69 -13.82
N SER A 769 -1.66 -26.71 -14.80
CA SER A 769 -0.77 -25.60 -15.17
C SER A 769 -1.46 -24.29 -15.50
N ASP A 770 -2.70 -24.32 -15.98
CA ASP A 770 -3.41 -23.12 -16.40
C ASP A 770 -4.93 -23.28 -16.23
N ALA A 771 -5.64 -22.16 -16.11
CA ALA A 771 -7.11 -22.18 -16.07
C ALA A 771 -7.72 -22.68 -17.39
N THR A 772 -7.00 -22.58 -18.51
CA THR A 772 -7.49 -23.01 -19.83
C THR A 772 -7.45 -24.52 -20.06
N THR A 773 -6.72 -25.30 -19.27
CA THR A 773 -6.51 -26.73 -19.51
C THR A 773 -7.60 -27.62 -18.90
N PHE A 774 -8.82 -27.09 -18.76
CA PHE A 774 -9.99 -27.74 -18.16
C PHE A 774 -10.26 -29.17 -18.69
N ASN A 775 -10.02 -29.42 -19.97
CA ASN A 775 -10.25 -30.73 -20.59
C ASN A 775 -9.50 -31.87 -19.90
N PHE A 776 -8.38 -31.56 -19.22
CA PHE A 776 -7.59 -32.55 -18.48
C PHE A 776 -8.36 -33.25 -17.36
N ILE A 777 -9.30 -32.56 -16.71
CA ILE A 777 -10.06 -33.13 -15.60
C ILE A 777 -11.31 -33.90 -16.04
N GLU A 778 -11.76 -33.75 -17.29
CA GLU A 778 -13.06 -34.26 -17.74
C GLU A 778 -13.20 -35.79 -17.60
N PRO A 779 -12.21 -36.63 -17.95
CA PRO A 779 -12.37 -38.08 -17.80
C PRO A 779 -12.58 -38.52 -16.36
N ALA A 780 -11.82 -37.96 -15.41
CA ALA A 780 -11.96 -38.26 -13.98
C ALA A 780 -13.23 -37.67 -13.37
N LEU A 781 -13.62 -36.45 -13.79
CA LEU A 781 -14.87 -35.81 -13.37
C LEU A 781 -16.11 -36.64 -13.74
N ASN A 782 -16.05 -37.34 -14.88
CA ASN A 782 -17.14 -38.14 -15.42
C ASN A 782 -17.11 -39.63 -15.00
N ASP A 783 -16.03 -40.11 -14.39
CA ASP A 783 -15.92 -41.50 -13.91
C ASP A 783 -16.38 -41.61 -12.44
N LEU A 784 -17.52 -42.27 -12.22
CA LEU A 784 -18.07 -42.50 -10.88
C LEU A 784 -17.11 -43.27 -9.95
N SER A 785 -16.26 -44.13 -10.50
CA SER A 785 -15.31 -44.93 -9.71
C SER A 785 -14.07 -44.14 -9.26
N ALA A 786 -13.78 -42.99 -9.87
CA ALA A 786 -12.71 -42.09 -9.44
C ALA A 786 -13.14 -41.18 -8.28
N ARG A 787 -14.43 -40.78 -8.25
CA ARG A 787 -14.97 -39.78 -7.33
C ARG A 787 -14.71 -40.02 -5.84
N PRO A 788 -14.77 -41.25 -5.29
CA PRO A 788 -14.49 -41.49 -3.88
C PRO A 788 -13.08 -41.07 -3.43
N TYR A 789 -12.15 -40.95 -4.37
CA TYR A 789 -10.74 -40.62 -4.10
C TYR A 789 -10.40 -39.16 -4.38
N ILE A 790 -11.36 -38.37 -4.87
CA ILE A 790 -11.15 -36.95 -5.19
C ILE A 790 -11.54 -36.12 -3.97
N GLY A 791 -10.57 -35.38 -3.43
CA GLY A 791 -10.76 -34.51 -2.28
C GLY A 791 -11.10 -33.07 -2.64
N ALA A 792 -10.55 -32.56 -3.73
CA ALA A 792 -10.81 -31.21 -4.25
C ALA A 792 -10.46 -31.15 -5.75
N ILE A 793 -10.96 -30.13 -6.45
CA ILE A 793 -10.52 -29.77 -7.81
C ILE A 793 -9.50 -28.64 -7.70
N SER A 794 -8.41 -28.69 -8.49
CA SER A 794 -7.34 -27.69 -8.45
C SER A 794 -6.90 -27.22 -9.84
N PHE A 795 -6.63 -25.93 -9.99
CA PHE A 795 -6.02 -25.31 -11.16
C PHE A 795 -5.15 -24.11 -10.78
N HIS A 796 -4.25 -23.69 -11.67
CA HIS A 796 -3.42 -22.48 -11.51
C HIS A 796 -3.96 -21.29 -12.31
N SER A 797 -3.78 -20.06 -11.82
CA SER A 797 -4.39 -18.86 -12.43
C SER A 797 -3.54 -18.16 -13.50
N TRP A 798 -2.44 -18.76 -13.93
CA TRP A 798 -1.42 -18.15 -14.79
C TRP A 798 -1.97 -17.63 -16.13
N ARG A 799 -2.75 -18.44 -16.85
CA ARG A 799 -3.29 -18.08 -18.17
C ARG A 799 -4.77 -18.45 -18.28
N GLY A 800 -5.53 -17.55 -18.93
CA GLY A 800 -6.95 -17.74 -19.29
C GLY A 800 -7.91 -17.73 -18.11
N CYS A 801 -7.83 -16.70 -17.28
CA CYS A 801 -8.79 -16.45 -16.21
C CYS A 801 -9.92 -15.51 -16.65
N ASP A 802 -10.47 -15.73 -17.84
CA ASP A 802 -11.72 -15.10 -18.22
C ASP A 802 -12.88 -15.67 -17.38
N ASP A 803 -13.96 -14.91 -17.24
CA ASP A 803 -15.06 -15.29 -16.36
C ASP A 803 -15.75 -16.59 -16.81
N ALA A 804 -15.76 -16.91 -18.11
CA ALA A 804 -16.38 -18.14 -18.61
C ALA A 804 -15.55 -19.36 -18.23
N THR A 805 -14.22 -19.26 -18.32
CA THR A 805 -13.29 -20.30 -17.88
C THR A 805 -13.37 -20.51 -16.37
N LEU A 806 -13.38 -19.44 -15.57
CA LEU A 806 -13.54 -19.54 -14.10
C LEU A 806 -14.88 -20.21 -13.70
N ARG A 807 -15.98 -19.95 -14.43
CA ARG A 807 -17.27 -20.62 -14.20
C ARG A 807 -17.21 -22.13 -14.43
N LYS A 808 -16.49 -22.59 -15.45
CA LYS A 808 -16.33 -24.03 -15.73
C LYS A 808 -15.73 -24.77 -14.53
N TRP A 809 -14.69 -24.21 -13.92
CA TRP A 809 -14.06 -24.76 -12.72
C TRP A 809 -15.00 -24.83 -11.52
N ALA A 810 -15.79 -23.78 -11.30
CA ALA A 810 -16.81 -23.78 -10.25
C ALA A 810 -17.87 -24.87 -10.46
N ASP A 811 -18.35 -25.01 -11.69
CA ASP A 811 -19.38 -25.98 -12.04
C ASP A 811 -18.87 -27.41 -11.93
N ALA A 812 -17.60 -27.67 -12.29
CA ALA A 812 -16.96 -28.96 -12.07
C ALA A 812 -16.92 -29.33 -10.58
N ALA A 813 -16.52 -28.38 -9.72
CA ALA A 813 -16.43 -28.63 -8.28
C ALA A 813 -17.81 -28.82 -7.65
N ARG A 814 -18.85 -28.15 -8.17
CA ARG A 814 -20.26 -28.38 -7.79
C ARG A 814 -20.77 -29.74 -8.25
N LYS A 815 -20.42 -30.17 -9.46
CA LYS A 815 -20.89 -31.43 -10.07
C LYS A 815 -20.57 -32.67 -9.23
N ILE A 816 -19.43 -32.67 -8.53
CA ILE A 816 -19.02 -33.79 -7.67
C ILE A 816 -18.98 -33.41 -6.17
N ASN A 817 -19.47 -32.22 -5.82
CA ASN A 817 -19.57 -31.70 -4.45
C ASN A 817 -18.26 -31.76 -3.64
N VAL A 818 -17.18 -31.27 -4.23
CA VAL A 818 -15.88 -31.10 -3.55
C VAL A 818 -15.44 -29.64 -3.58
N PRO A 819 -14.52 -29.19 -2.70
CA PRO A 819 -13.93 -27.86 -2.76
C PRO A 819 -13.20 -27.58 -4.08
N LEU A 820 -13.11 -26.30 -4.43
CA LEU A 820 -12.25 -25.81 -5.51
C LEU A 820 -11.08 -25.07 -4.87
N ILE A 821 -9.85 -25.37 -5.30
CA ILE A 821 -8.63 -24.72 -4.83
C ILE A 821 -7.95 -24.09 -6.05
N VAL A 822 -7.46 -22.86 -5.90
CA VAL A 822 -6.47 -22.34 -6.85
C VAL A 822 -5.09 -22.72 -6.31
N GLY A 823 -4.48 -23.75 -6.89
CA GLY A 823 -3.24 -24.37 -6.40
C GLY A 823 -2.02 -23.45 -6.49
N GLU A 824 -2.04 -22.55 -7.47
CA GLU A 824 -1.13 -21.41 -7.60
C GLU A 824 -1.90 -20.21 -8.13
N GLY A 825 -2.04 -19.19 -7.28
CA GLY A 825 -2.50 -17.87 -7.62
C GLY A 825 -1.31 -17.00 -8.02
N SER A 826 -1.46 -16.35 -9.19
CA SER A 826 -0.81 -15.11 -9.63
C SER A 826 -1.08 -14.92 -11.13
N THR A 827 -0.48 -13.90 -11.75
CA THR A 827 -0.70 -13.45 -13.13
C THR A 827 0.41 -13.87 -14.10
N ASP A 828 1.60 -14.20 -13.60
CA ASP A 828 2.76 -14.56 -14.44
C ASP A 828 3.73 -15.55 -13.76
N ALA A 829 3.79 -16.77 -14.29
CA ALA A 829 4.61 -17.89 -13.82
C ALA A 829 6.12 -17.71 -14.08
N ALA A 830 6.55 -16.67 -14.78
CA ALA A 830 7.98 -16.42 -14.99
C ALA A 830 8.44 -15.06 -14.49
N ALA A 831 7.59 -14.33 -13.74
CA ALA A 831 7.98 -13.05 -13.19
C ALA A 831 9.21 -13.13 -12.26
N HIS A 832 9.51 -14.30 -11.69
CA HIS A 832 10.75 -14.54 -10.94
C HIS A 832 12.03 -14.35 -11.77
N GLN A 833 11.94 -14.42 -13.10
CA GLN A 833 13.07 -14.18 -14.03
C GLN A 833 13.37 -12.69 -14.20
N TYR A 834 12.41 -11.82 -13.87
CA TYR A 834 12.53 -10.36 -13.92
C TYR A 834 11.84 -9.72 -12.69
N PRO A 835 12.33 -10.05 -11.48
CA PRO A 835 11.59 -9.85 -10.22
C PRO A 835 11.35 -8.40 -9.83
N VAL A 836 12.01 -7.44 -10.50
CA VAL A 836 11.76 -6.00 -10.32
C VAL A 836 10.28 -5.65 -10.56
N ILE A 837 9.58 -6.40 -11.43
CA ILE A 837 8.15 -6.17 -11.69
C ILE A 837 7.27 -6.40 -10.46
N PHE A 838 7.70 -7.20 -9.46
CA PHE A 838 6.91 -7.41 -8.24
C PHE A 838 6.77 -6.15 -7.38
N ASN A 839 7.63 -5.15 -7.62
CA ASN A 839 7.57 -3.87 -6.92
C ASN A 839 6.78 -2.80 -7.72
N GLU A 840 6.21 -3.17 -8.88
CA GLU A 840 5.38 -2.26 -9.68
C GLU A 840 3.93 -2.21 -9.14
N PRO A 841 3.38 -1.01 -8.91
CA PRO A 841 1.99 -0.86 -8.47
C PRO A 841 0.97 -1.46 -9.45
N THR A 842 1.24 -1.41 -10.76
CA THR A 842 0.39 -2.03 -11.78
C THR A 842 0.30 -3.55 -11.61
N PHE A 843 1.44 -4.20 -11.34
CA PHE A 843 1.48 -5.65 -11.11
C PHE A 843 0.69 -6.00 -9.84
N ALA A 844 0.89 -5.24 -8.76
CA ALA A 844 0.17 -5.45 -7.51
C ALA A 844 -1.35 -5.27 -7.65
N LEU A 845 -1.79 -4.26 -8.42
CA LEU A 845 -3.20 -4.01 -8.70
C LEU A 845 -3.80 -5.11 -9.61
N TYR A 846 -3.07 -5.52 -10.65
CA TYR A 846 -3.50 -6.57 -11.56
C TYR A 846 -3.67 -7.93 -10.85
N GLU A 847 -2.72 -8.29 -9.98
CA GLU A 847 -2.77 -9.53 -9.19
C GLU A 847 -3.99 -9.55 -8.25
N ILE A 848 -4.20 -8.49 -7.45
CA ILE A 848 -5.35 -8.46 -6.54
C ILE A 848 -6.69 -8.38 -7.28
N ASN A 849 -6.74 -7.70 -8.43
CA ASN A 849 -7.91 -7.66 -9.30
C ASN A 849 -8.29 -9.07 -9.80
N LEU A 850 -7.30 -9.87 -10.20
CA LEU A 850 -7.50 -11.27 -10.57
C LEU A 850 -8.06 -12.08 -9.40
N TYR A 851 -7.52 -11.91 -8.18
CA TYR A 851 -7.94 -12.69 -7.02
C TYR A 851 -9.38 -12.37 -6.60
N VAL A 852 -9.75 -11.09 -6.62
CA VAL A 852 -11.14 -10.67 -6.35
C VAL A 852 -12.09 -11.25 -7.39
N ARG A 853 -11.70 -11.27 -8.68
CA ARG A 853 -12.50 -11.92 -9.73
C ARG A 853 -12.63 -13.43 -9.54
N ILE A 854 -11.54 -14.12 -9.18
CA ILE A 854 -11.55 -15.55 -8.84
C ILE A 854 -12.53 -15.82 -7.68
N CYS A 855 -12.42 -15.05 -6.60
CA CYS A 855 -13.32 -15.13 -5.45
C CYS A 855 -14.80 -14.95 -5.84
N ALA A 856 -15.10 -13.94 -6.66
CA ALA A 856 -16.46 -13.63 -7.07
C ALA A 856 -17.06 -14.68 -8.01
N VAL A 857 -16.27 -15.19 -8.97
CA VAL A 857 -16.76 -16.02 -10.07
C VAL A 857 -16.65 -17.50 -9.75
N SER A 858 -15.48 -17.99 -9.32
CA SER A 858 -15.25 -19.42 -9.13
C SER A 858 -15.43 -19.89 -7.69
N GLN A 859 -15.42 -18.96 -6.73
CA GLN A 859 -15.68 -19.21 -5.31
C GLN A 859 -14.84 -20.38 -4.76
N PRO A 860 -13.49 -20.33 -4.90
CA PRO A 860 -12.64 -21.36 -4.34
C PRO A 860 -12.72 -21.34 -2.81
N VAL A 861 -12.39 -22.46 -2.16
CA VAL A 861 -12.22 -22.50 -0.69
C VAL A 861 -10.95 -21.76 -0.26
N SER A 862 -9.94 -21.72 -1.14
CA SER A 862 -8.68 -21.02 -0.93
C SER A 862 -7.97 -20.72 -2.25
N ILE A 863 -7.22 -19.62 -2.27
CA ILE A 863 -6.27 -19.27 -3.33
C ILE A 863 -4.88 -19.37 -2.71
N LEU A 864 -4.05 -20.31 -3.17
CA LEU A 864 -2.70 -20.46 -2.68
C LEU A 864 -1.78 -19.53 -3.46
N GLN A 865 -1.20 -18.51 -2.82
CA GLN A 865 -0.18 -17.71 -3.50
C GLN A 865 0.91 -18.62 -4.01
N TRP A 866 1.38 -18.36 -5.24
CA TRP A 866 2.35 -19.22 -5.90
C TRP A 866 3.49 -19.63 -4.98
N GLN A 867 4.13 -18.69 -4.30
CA GLN A 867 5.04 -19.00 -3.20
C GLN A 867 5.02 -17.91 -2.14
N LEU A 868 5.01 -18.33 -0.86
CA LEU A 868 5.33 -17.46 0.28
C LEU A 868 6.80 -17.64 0.69
N THR A 869 7.68 -17.76 -0.31
CA THR A 869 9.13 -17.96 -0.21
C THR A 869 9.89 -16.89 -1.01
N SER A 870 11.22 -16.96 -1.04
CA SER A 870 12.06 -15.84 -1.52
C SER A 870 12.07 -15.61 -3.04
N ASP A 871 11.67 -16.60 -3.85
CA ASP A 871 11.64 -16.58 -5.32
C ASP A 871 10.39 -15.95 -5.94
N TYR A 872 9.30 -15.87 -5.18
CA TYR A 872 8.09 -15.09 -5.53
C TYR A 872 7.63 -14.14 -4.41
N SER A 873 8.61 -13.70 -3.61
CA SER A 873 8.43 -12.97 -2.37
C SER A 873 7.45 -11.79 -2.47
N LEU A 874 6.58 -11.68 -1.47
CA LEU A 874 5.75 -10.51 -1.22
C LEU A 874 6.53 -9.37 -0.51
N LEU A 875 7.78 -9.65 -0.15
CA LEU A 875 8.68 -8.78 0.61
C LEU A 875 9.89 -8.39 -0.24
N TRP A 876 10.48 -7.25 0.11
CA TRP A 876 11.66 -6.66 -0.52
C TRP A 876 12.73 -6.39 0.55
N GLY A 877 14.01 -6.31 0.20
CA GLY A 877 15.13 -6.13 1.13
C GLY A 877 15.85 -7.44 1.50
N GLU A 878 16.85 -7.36 2.38
CA GLU A 878 17.69 -8.49 2.81
C GLU A 878 18.31 -9.27 1.63
N GLY A 879 18.63 -8.61 0.52
CA GLY A 879 19.19 -9.26 -0.66
C GLY A 879 18.19 -10.11 -1.47
N ILE A 880 16.91 -10.19 -1.07
CA ILE A 880 15.85 -10.78 -1.89
C ILE A 880 15.80 -9.99 -3.21
N PHE A 881 15.86 -10.69 -4.34
CA PHE A 881 15.97 -10.05 -5.66
C PHE A 881 17.12 -9.03 -5.80
N ARG A 882 18.23 -9.24 -5.06
CA ARG A 882 19.39 -8.34 -5.00
C ARG A 882 19.08 -6.93 -4.48
N SER A 883 17.98 -6.79 -3.76
CA SER A 883 17.59 -5.52 -3.17
C SER A 883 18.42 -5.17 -1.94
N GLU A 884 18.60 -3.86 -1.74
CA GLU A 884 19.29 -3.29 -0.60
C GLU A 884 18.32 -2.95 0.55
N GLY A 885 18.90 -2.77 1.73
CA GLY A 885 18.20 -2.37 2.94
C GLY A 885 17.45 -3.52 3.64
N PRO A 886 16.77 -3.21 4.76
CA PRO A 886 16.07 -4.20 5.57
C PRO A 886 14.85 -4.79 4.84
N LEU A 887 14.45 -5.98 5.30
CA LEU A 887 13.25 -6.67 4.83
C LEU A 887 12.01 -5.82 5.12
N ARG A 888 11.16 -5.65 4.11
CA ARG A 888 9.96 -4.80 4.17
C ARG A 888 8.84 -5.34 3.29
N PRO A 889 7.57 -5.10 3.66
CA PRO A 889 6.43 -5.48 2.84
C PRO A 889 6.32 -4.61 1.59
N THR A 890 5.85 -5.20 0.49
CA THR A 890 5.47 -4.48 -0.74
C THR A 890 3.97 -4.17 -0.76
N GLN A 891 3.49 -3.40 -1.75
CA GLN A 891 2.05 -3.23 -1.96
C GLN A 891 1.32 -4.58 -2.13
N ARG A 892 1.95 -5.57 -2.78
CA ARG A 892 1.40 -6.93 -2.93
C ARG A 892 1.14 -7.58 -1.58
N PHE A 893 2.08 -7.44 -0.64
CA PHE A 893 1.88 -7.95 0.72
C PHE A 893 0.63 -7.34 1.38
N PHE A 894 0.46 -6.02 1.32
CA PHE A 894 -0.71 -5.37 1.93
C PHE A 894 -2.02 -5.74 1.24
N ASN A 895 -2.02 -5.89 -0.09
CA ASN A 895 -3.18 -6.39 -0.84
C ASN A 895 -3.61 -7.79 -0.36
N LEU A 896 -2.66 -8.73 -0.28
CA LEU A 896 -2.96 -10.10 0.12
C LEU A 896 -3.27 -10.21 1.62
N LYS A 897 -2.61 -9.40 2.45
CA LYS A 897 -2.96 -9.27 3.87
C LYS A 897 -4.40 -8.82 4.03
N GLN A 898 -4.85 -7.79 3.31
CA GLN A 898 -6.25 -7.36 3.33
C GLN A 898 -7.22 -8.45 2.89
N LEU A 899 -6.92 -9.20 1.81
CA LEU A 899 -7.76 -10.33 1.40
C LEU A 899 -7.85 -11.42 2.47
N SER A 900 -6.74 -11.69 3.17
CA SER A 900 -6.66 -12.67 4.26
C SER A 900 -7.54 -12.32 5.47
N MET A 901 -7.93 -11.04 5.61
CA MET A 901 -8.82 -10.56 6.68
C MET A 901 -10.27 -10.99 6.48
N THR A 902 -10.62 -11.63 5.36
CA THR A 902 -11.93 -12.25 5.18
C THR A 902 -12.25 -13.13 6.41
N PRO A 903 -13.41 -12.94 7.07
CA PRO A 903 -13.76 -13.69 8.25
C PRO A 903 -13.70 -15.20 8.00
N LYS A 904 -13.21 -15.94 8.99
CA LYS A 904 -13.21 -17.41 8.94
C LYS A 904 -14.66 -17.91 8.88
N ASP A 905 -14.88 -19.00 8.14
CA ASP A 905 -16.20 -19.63 7.95
C ASP A 905 -17.22 -18.73 7.21
N ALA A 906 -16.73 -17.75 6.44
CA ALA A 906 -17.57 -16.88 5.63
C ALA A 906 -17.87 -17.51 4.27
N PHE A 907 -19.08 -17.26 3.77
CA PHE A 907 -19.53 -17.75 2.47
C PHE A 907 -19.53 -16.61 1.47
N ALA A 908 -19.03 -16.88 0.27
CA ALA A 908 -19.13 -15.95 -0.85
C ALA A 908 -20.60 -15.62 -1.10
N VAL A 909 -20.93 -14.36 -1.30
CA VAL A 909 -22.29 -13.91 -1.66
C VAL A 909 -22.24 -13.11 -2.96
N PRO A 910 -23.27 -13.22 -3.82
CA PRO A 910 -23.33 -12.43 -5.04
C PRO A 910 -23.23 -10.93 -4.75
N VAL A 911 -22.46 -10.24 -5.57
CA VAL A 911 -22.29 -8.79 -5.53
C VAL A 911 -22.37 -8.25 -6.95
N GLN A 912 -23.04 -7.11 -7.12
CA GLN A 912 -23.14 -6.41 -8.39
C GLN A 912 -22.57 -5.00 -8.23
N CYS A 913 -21.88 -4.54 -9.27
CA CYS A 913 -21.38 -3.18 -9.38
C CYS A 913 -21.79 -2.61 -10.75
N ASN A 914 -22.28 -1.38 -10.78
CA ASN A 914 -22.67 -0.72 -12.04
C ASN A 914 -21.48 -0.15 -12.84
N LYS A 915 -20.27 -0.11 -12.27
CA LYS A 915 -19.04 0.37 -12.94
C LYS A 915 -18.15 -0.79 -13.38
N LYS A 916 -17.80 -0.84 -14.67
CA LYS A 916 -17.00 -1.93 -15.26
C LYS A 916 -15.57 -2.02 -14.72
N ASN A 917 -14.96 -0.90 -14.35
CA ASN A 917 -13.58 -0.83 -13.84
C ASN A 917 -13.48 -1.08 -12.32
N VAL A 918 -14.61 -1.37 -11.65
CA VAL A 918 -14.66 -1.69 -10.24
C VAL A 918 -15.07 -3.15 -10.05
N ASN A 919 -14.11 -3.99 -9.67
CA ASN A 919 -14.35 -5.42 -9.39
C ASN A 919 -14.62 -5.64 -7.91
N THR A 920 -15.54 -6.55 -7.59
CA THR A 920 -15.99 -6.77 -6.20
C THR A 920 -16.13 -8.26 -5.87
N ALA A 921 -15.86 -8.61 -4.61
CA ALA A 921 -16.18 -9.91 -4.03
C ALA A 921 -16.66 -9.72 -2.59
N ALA A 922 -17.76 -10.37 -2.22
CA ALA A 922 -18.37 -10.23 -0.91
C ALA A 922 -18.49 -11.58 -0.20
N PHE A 923 -18.34 -11.56 1.13
CA PHE A 923 -18.37 -12.71 2.01
C PHE A 923 -19.16 -12.40 3.27
N ILE A 924 -20.02 -13.31 3.70
CA ILE A 924 -20.82 -13.16 4.93
C ILE A 924 -20.68 -14.41 5.78
N LYS A 925 -20.40 -14.24 7.07
CA LYS A 925 -20.46 -15.29 8.08
C LYS A 925 -21.90 -15.45 8.56
N PRO A 926 -22.63 -16.53 8.20
CA PRO A 926 -24.06 -16.62 8.47
C PRO A 926 -24.43 -16.59 9.95
N ALA A 927 -23.53 -17.10 10.82
CA ALA A 927 -23.79 -17.22 12.25
C ALA A 927 -23.80 -15.87 13.00
N THR A 928 -23.05 -14.87 12.51
CA THR A 928 -22.84 -13.59 13.22
C THR A 928 -23.26 -12.38 12.41
N GLY A 929 -23.38 -12.50 11.09
CA GLY A 929 -23.54 -11.36 10.18
C GLY A 929 -22.23 -10.58 9.96
N GLU A 930 -21.10 -11.05 10.50
CA GLU A 930 -19.80 -10.46 10.16
C GLU A 930 -19.54 -10.66 8.65
N SER A 931 -19.13 -9.60 7.96
CA SER A 931 -18.99 -9.62 6.51
C SER A 931 -17.75 -8.90 6.02
N ALA A 932 -17.26 -9.32 4.86
CA ALA A 932 -16.18 -8.68 4.12
C ALA A 932 -16.63 -8.33 2.70
N LEU A 933 -16.43 -7.10 2.27
CA LEU A 933 -16.56 -6.68 0.87
C LEU A 933 -15.20 -6.19 0.39
N HIS A 934 -14.64 -6.87 -0.60
CA HIS A 934 -13.41 -6.52 -1.28
C HIS A 934 -13.72 -5.81 -2.59
N ILE A 935 -13.08 -4.67 -2.84
CA ILE A 935 -13.35 -3.77 -3.97
C ILE A 935 -12.01 -3.38 -4.60
N VAL A 936 -11.82 -3.64 -5.89
CA VAL A 936 -10.66 -3.15 -6.64
C VAL A 936 -11.13 -2.06 -7.59
N ASN A 937 -10.68 -0.83 -7.37
CA ASN A 937 -10.90 0.29 -8.29
C ASN A 937 -9.75 0.39 -9.28
N ASN A 938 -9.97 0.00 -10.53
CA ASN A 938 -9.00 0.08 -11.61
C ASN A 938 -9.05 1.41 -12.38
N GLY A 939 -9.82 2.40 -11.93
CA GLY A 939 -9.99 3.67 -12.63
C GLY A 939 -9.73 4.89 -11.75
N ALA A 940 -10.29 6.02 -12.17
CA ALA A 940 -10.25 7.26 -11.41
C ALA A 940 -10.88 7.12 -10.02
N ALA A 941 -10.48 7.99 -9.09
CA ALA A 941 -11.09 8.05 -7.76
C ALA A 941 -12.60 8.36 -7.85
N CYS A 942 -13.43 7.66 -7.09
CA CYS A 942 -14.88 7.93 -7.02
C CYS A 942 -15.45 7.57 -5.64
N GLU A 943 -16.67 8.00 -5.35
CA GLU A 943 -17.45 7.50 -4.20
C GLU A 943 -18.18 6.22 -4.59
N ALA A 944 -18.41 5.31 -3.64
CA ALA A 944 -19.31 4.19 -3.81
C ALA A 944 -20.39 4.16 -2.73
N LEU A 945 -21.62 3.87 -3.14
CA LEU A 945 -22.73 3.52 -2.26
C LEU A 945 -22.85 2.00 -2.22
N VAL A 946 -22.54 1.42 -1.07
CA VAL A 946 -22.68 -0.02 -0.80
C VAL A 946 -24.00 -0.26 -0.11
N SER A 947 -24.73 -1.29 -0.52
CA SER A 947 -26.01 -1.70 0.06
C SER A 947 -26.11 -3.22 0.18
N GLY A 948 -26.99 -3.70 1.06
CA GLY A 948 -27.20 -5.13 1.31
C GLY A 948 -26.27 -5.72 2.36
N LEU A 949 -25.59 -4.88 3.14
CA LEU A 949 -24.88 -5.33 4.34
C LEU A 949 -25.88 -5.88 5.38
N PRO A 950 -25.47 -6.80 6.27
CA PRO A 950 -26.33 -7.33 7.31
C PRO A 950 -26.99 -6.24 8.17
N SER A 951 -28.30 -6.34 8.40
CA SER A 951 -29.10 -5.29 9.04
C SER A 951 -28.70 -4.95 10.49
N ASN A 952 -27.99 -5.86 11.17
CA ASN A 952 -27.44 -5.64 12.50
C ASN A 952 -26.09 -4.89 12.47
N SER A 953 -25.45 -4.76 11.31
CA SER A 953 -24.18 -4.05 11.19
C SER A 953 -24.38 -2.57 11.45
N ARG A 954 -23.61 -2.05 12.41
CA ARG A 954 -23.64 -0.62 12.77
C ARG A 954 -22.44 0.14 12.25
N MET A 955 -21.33 -0.57 12.04
CA MET A 955 -20.07 0.01 11.61
C MET A 955 -19.35 -0.92 10.64
N ALA A 956 -18.53 -0.34 9.77
CA ALA A 956 -17.61 -1.06 8.92
C ALA A 956 -16.21 -0.48 9.07
N LEU A 957 -15.22 -1.34 9.29
CA LEU A 957 -13.82 -0.98 9.13
C LEU A 957 -13.49 -0.99 7.65
N CYS A 958 -12.96 0.12 7.15
CA CYS A 958 -12.54 0.25 5.77
C CYS A 958 -11.02 0.31 5.71
N TYR A 959 -10.42 -0.58 4.93
CA TYR A 959 -8.99 -0.66 4.65
C TYR A 959 -8.73 -0.23 3.22
N VAL A 960 -7.68 0.56 3.00
CA VAL A 960 -7.29 1.05 1.68
C VAL A 960 -5.81 0.78 1.44
N THR A 961 -5.51 0.05 0.36
CA THR A 961 -4.13 -0.12 -0.15
C THR A 961 -4.01 0.40 -1.58
N ASN A 962 -2.95 1.16 -1.84
CA ASN A 962 -2.49 1.54 -3.18
C ASN A 962 -0.97 1.81 -3.13
N SER A 963 -0.40 2.49 -4.11
CA SER A 963 1.04 2.78 -4.17
C SER A 963 1.55 3.69 -3.04
N SER A 964 0.67 4.42 -2.35
CA SER A 964 1.03 5.37 -1.28
C SER A 964 0.36 5.08 0.07
N ARG A 965 -0.49 4.05 0.14
CA ARG A 965 -1.24 3.68 1.34
C ARG A 965 -1.10 2.19 1.60
N HIS A 966 -0.81 1.85 2.86
CA HIS A 966 -0.53 0.47 3.29
C HIS A 966 -1.59 -0.01 4.27
N ALA A 967 -2.72 -0.51 3.75
CA ALA A 967 -3.90 -0.90 4.51
C ALA A 967 -4.37 0.18 5.51
N GLU A 968 -4.38 1.44 5.06
CA GLU A 968 -4.84 2.59 5.85
C GLU A 968 -6.29 2.37 6.28
N THR A 969 -6.57 2.57 7.56
CA THR A 969 -7.83 2.18 8.20
C THR A 969 -8.69 3.40 8.55
N GLN A 970 -9.99 3.29 8.31
CA GLN A 970 -11.00 4.25 8.75
C GLN A 970 -12.26 3.51 9.25
N LEU A 971 -12.99 4.11 10.19
CA LEU A 971 -14.28 3.59 10.63
C LEU A 971 -15.41 4.30 9.88
N LEU A 972 -16.34 3.52 9.32
CA LEU A 972 -17.50 4.01 8.61
C LEU A 972 -18.78 3.63 9.37
N THR A 973 -19.75 4.54 9.38
CA THR A 973 -21.09 4.28 9.90
C THR A 973 -21.90 3.50 8.86
N VAL A 974 -22.60 2.45 9.31
CA VAL A 974 -23.55 1.70 8.49
C VAL A 974 -24.96 2.11 8.91
N ASP A 975 -25.74 2.60 7.96
CA ASP A 975 -27.14 3.01 8.16
C ASP A 975 -28.06 2.11 7.33
N ASP A 976 -28.91 1.35 8.01
CA ASP A 976 -29.87 0.42 7.39
C ASP A 976 -29.23 -0.50 6.30
N GLY A 977 -28.10 -1.12 6.64
CA GLY A 977 -27.36 -2.00 5.73
C GLY A 977 -26.68 -1.28 4.55
N LYS A 978 -26.54 0.05 4.62
CA LYS A 978 -25.89 0.90 3.61
C LYS A 978 -24.70 1.65 4.18
N VAL A 979 -23.69 1.86 3.34
CA VAL A 979 -22.51 2.65 3.70
C VAL A 979 -21.97 3.37 2.48
N LYS A 980 -21.49 4.61 2.68
CA LYS A 980 -20.73 5.35 1.67
C LYS A 980 -19.25 5.17 1.91
N VAL A 981 -18.50 4.89 0.86
CA VAL A 981 -17.05 4.69 0.93
C VAL A 981 -16.36 5.41 -0.21
N GLN A 982 -15.22 6.05 0.08
CA GLN A 982 -14.35 6.60 -0.96
C GLN A 982 -13.51 5.48 -1.57
N LEU A 983 -13.46 5.43 -2.90
CA LEU A 983 -12.62 4.52 -3.67
C LEU A 983 -11.51 5.34 -4.33
N PRO A 984 -10.31 5.46 -3.74
CA PRO A 984 -9.19 6.11 -4.40
C PRO A 984 -8.86 5.46 -5.74
N ALA A 985 -8.16 6.19 -6.60
CA ALA A 985 -7.61 5.65 -7.83
C ALA A 985 -6.66 4.47 -7.54
N GLU A 986 -6.66 3.49 -8.44
CA GLU A 986 -5.71 2.36 -8.45
C GLU A 986 -5.59 1.68 -7.08
N SER A 987 -6.73 1.38 -6.46
CA SER A 987 -6.77 0.96 -5.06
C SER A 987 -7.50 -0.35 -4.82
N PHE A 988 -7.08 -1.03 -3.75
CA PHE A 988 -7.77 -2.15 -3.15
C PHE A 988 -8.41 -1.72 -1.83
N VAL A 989 -9.73 -1.68 -1.81
CA VAL A 989 -10.54 -1.30 -0.65
C VAL A 989 -11.20 -2.55 -0.07
N THR A 990 -11.20 -2.69 1.25
CA THR A 990 -11.88 -3.78 1.95
C THR A 990 -12.75 -3.21 3.07
N LEU A 991 -14.03 -3.55 3.07
CA LEU A 991 -14.95 -3.24 4.17
C LEU A 991 -15.17 -4.51 5.01
N ILE A 992 -14.87 -4.43 6.30
CA ILE A 992 -15.21 -5.46 7.29
C ILE A 992 -16.34 -4.90 8.16
N ALA A 993 -17.58 -5.37 7.93
CA ALA A 993 -18.75 -4.92 8.68
C ALA A 993 -19.13 -5.92 9.78
N GLN A 994 -19.47 -5.39 10.95
CA GLN A 994 -19.82 -6.13 12.17
C GLN A 994 -21.14 -5.61 12.76
#